data_AF-A0A2N3NHA3-F1
#
_entry.id   AF-A0A2N3NHA3-F1
#
_cell.length_a   1.000
_cell.length_b   1.000
_cell.length_c   1.000
_cell.angle_alpha   90.00
_cell.angle_beta   90.00
_cell.angle_gamma   90.00
#
_symmetry.space_group_name_H-M   'P 1'
#
loop_
_entity.id
_entity.type
_entity.pdbx_description
1 polymer ?
#
loop_
_entity_poly.entity_id
_entity_poly.type
_entity_poly.pdbx_seq_one_letter_code
_entity_poly.pdbx_strand_id
1 'polypeptide(L)'
;MTKLKTSSIPLLFLAGSSVASPAPLAQDSVFFRVPESVSSESVHNVHITYGDKLPQGNVNIVYGDCASRDVGQSHHEVATLFLSGSDSMPDRLVWSVPKDVTQRGCLHAFSESRLLGRSEPVSFSESLQKRESLHEIGDSTGLWFNGVKYLKSTDKSTTVTDAAKSKKIAIIGGGISGLMTSLLLTSVGINDWHIIESTERIGGRIRTKYLNGTSPSDYQYQEMGPMRFPVSIRYSDTNETLDIQDHKMVFQLADVLNEMNGNSSDLAVNFIPWIQSNPNTPANSRGGRLPNGQIPSSAQIAADPSLRNPSATAADPEEAELASEFVEHFLDFTPERMRNISTNIFQAHREAIDKGLFHWSETAFLRYKLGLDADTVDLLSGSDNSPMWEEWYDNTYFGATTWRTIDKGLNSLPRAFEPHVQGKITYGRKVEGLAYDNATSKVSVNWRDDEFAMVPQSEEYDYAMVAVPFSKVRLWRTPQYSSLLSRAISTLNYAQSCKVALHYKTRFWEHQENPIFGGCGSADIPGVSSICYPSYQINSTGPGVILGSYVSGTMARSVAALSEKDHVAMIQRAMVEVHGEIANEEYTGNYNRQCWEVDEHQAGAWASPTVGQQELFIPAYHNTEYNTIFIGEHTSITHAWIFSALESAVRGTTQLLLDLGLVDEAKQVKPHSVRFSEDGFGDGPVQVSLPSWQWPGTYTYIDAFQDAGIQIRTDGGSNGVNVGFNWNPSDIDPVNGTRSSSRKAYWDPASERPNLSIIVNTFVSTVSFENKTASGVNIISRDTGDTVFVPASAEVILAAGSVHTPQILQLSGIGPRDLLQELDIEEVVDLPGVGSNFQDHLSISTAWRFTSEPEVNPSILRDPDFLDAAFDEYWANKSGPITHTGKSCRVMLSLHNLTDEVDSIVSTLEEEDPAQYLGDVYLASEELLAGYKAQHAILSRMVGSDEVSVFEHTFGGGADMSFHPQKPFSRGTIRIKSTDPHPADSPPQVDFRAMTHPLDMQIAILGLKFGRNILNGDIMGELGSREVSPGANVTSDDELEQFLRTRAVGGLLGAEVFAALQKEGVFTVSVLSLSSSKSTFPSHIQVYKLDDDYPLDQLVGAFKGKNALVSTLPGRPYAGHIRMVDVAVQAGVKRFIPSEYGNNTCAGAAEQVDLYADKAKIITHLKSKENTGLTWTAIHTGQFFDWGMESGWLNYCLDGRRVTIYNSGNKPWSTSTLGRQSPIKA
;
A
#
# COMPACT_ATOMS: atom_id res chain seq x y z
N MET A 1 40.52 29.69 -34.59
CA MET A 1 40.59 29.61 -36.08
C MET A 1 40.78 28.15 -36.49
N THR A 2 40.44 27.79 -37.74
CA THR A 2 40.89 26.62 -38.55
C THR A 2 41.30 25.30 -37.86
N LYS A 3 40.65 24.14 -38.07
CA LYS A 3 40.30 23.35 -39.30
C LYS A 3 41.38 22.39 -39.84
N LEU A 4 41.02 21.09 -39.88
CA LEU A 4 41.48 20.01 -40.79
C LEU A 4 42.94 19.48 -40.58
N LYS A 5 43.36 18.25 -40.98
CA LYS A 5 42.78 17.21 -41.89
C LYS A 5 43.39 15.78 -41.68
N THR A 6 42.61 14.72 -41.97
CA THR A 6 42.88 13.36 -42.57
C THR A 6 44.33 12.81 -42.70
N SER A 7 44.66 11.50 -42.68
CA SER A 7 43.97 10.21 -43.06
C SER A 7 44.74 9.00 -42.40
N SER A 8 44.56 7.66 -42.57
CA SER A 8 43.77 6.70 -43.41
C SER A 8 43.69 5.33 -42.65
N ILE A 9 42.74 4.38 -42.82
CA ILE A 9 42.46 3.37 -43.90
C ILE A 9 43.61 2.35 -44.10
N PRO A 10 43.39 1.00 -44.05
CA PRO A 10 42.23 0.28 -44.61
C PRO A 10 41.41 -0.67 -43.69
N LEU A 11 40.21 -1.02 -44.18
CA LEU A 11 39.30 -2.05 -43.65
C LEU A 11 39.56 -3.42 -44.32
N LEU A 12 39.20 -4.49 -43.62
CA LEU A 12 38.71 -5.73 -44.23
C LEU A 12 37.30 -6.03 -43.68
N PHE A 13 36.36 -6.39 -44.56
CA PHE A 13 35.01 -6.86 -44.20
C PHE A 13 34.96 -8.40 -44.22
N LEU A 14 34.27 -8.99 -43.25
CA LEU A 14 33.57 -10.27 -43.39
C LEU A 14 32.38 -10.27 -42.42
N ALA A 15 31.26 -10.85 -42.83
CA ALA A 15 29.95 -10.52 -42.26
C ALA A 15 29.64 -11.21 -40.92
N GLY A 16 28.97 -10.47 -40.03
CA GLY A 16 28.20 -11.04 -38.93
C GLY A 16 26.76 -11.32 -39.37
N SER A 17 26.19 -12.45 -38.95
CA SER A 17 24.79 -12.81 -39.20
C SER A 17 23.89 -12.23 -38.10
N SER A 18 23.14 -11.18 -38.43
CA SER A 18 22.16 -10.59 -37.52
C SER A 18 20.85 -11.39 -37.49
N VAL A 19 20.43 -11.79 -36.30
CA VAL A 19 19.03 -11.91 -35.91
C VAL A 19 18.82 -10.73 -34.96
N ALA A 20 18.55 -9.51 -35.43
CA ALA A 20 17.39 -9.08 -36.18
C ALA A 20 16.10 -9.43 -35.43
N SER A 21 15.52 -8.41 -34.78
CA SER A 21 14.10 -8.34 -34.43
C SER A 21 13.24 -8.77 -35.62
N PRO A 22 11.95 -9.10 -35.43
CA PRO A 22 11.00 -9.04 -36.52
C PRO A 22 11.01 -7.61 -37.09
N ALA A 23 11.78 -7.38 -38.15
CA ALA A 23 11.74 -6.13 -38.87
C ALA A 23 10.30 -5.94 -39.33
N PRO A 24 9.69 -4.74 -39.15
CA PRO A 24 8.35 -4.50 -39.65
C PRO A 24 8.30 -4.93 -41.11
N LEU A 25 7.26 -5.67 -41.50
CA LEU A 25 7.12 -6.10 -42.89
C LEU A 25 7.22 -4.84 -43.74
N ALA A 26 7.92 -4.89 -44.87
CA ALA A 26 8.27 -3.70 -45.66
C ALA A 26 7.07 -3.02 -46.37
N GLN A 27 5.86 -3.24 -45.84
CA GLN A 27 4.54 -2.74 -46.24
C GLN A 27 3.67 -2.33 -45.04
N ASP A 28 4.14 -2.52 -43.79
CA ASP A 28 3.42 -2.11 -42.58
C ASP A 28 3.37 -0.58 -42.51
N SER A 29 2.20 -0.08 -42.12
CA SER A 29 1.78 1.33 -42.18
C SER A 29 1.05 1.78 -40.90
N VAL A 30 0.71 0.83 -40.02
CA VAL A 30 0.05 1.03 -38.73
C VAL A 30 0.84 0.25 -37.66
N PHE A 31 1.07 0.86 -36.50
CA PHE A 31 1.79 0.25 -35.39
C PHE A 31 0.99 0.39 -34.10
N PHE A 32 1.08 -0.59 -33.21
CA PHE A 32 0.37 -0.62 -31.94
C PHE A 32 1.36 -0.70 -30.77
N ARG A 33 1.12 0.07 -29.70
CA ARG A 33 1.66 -0.18 -28.36
C ARG A 33 0.50 -0.48 -27.42
N VAL A 34 0.39 -1.75 -27.04
CA VAL A 34 -0.55 -2.24 -26.01
C VAL A 34 0.10 -1.99 -24.64
N PRO A 35 -0.64 -1.58 -23.59
CA PRO A 35 -0.08 -1.39 -22.25
C PRO A 35 0.39 -2.72 -21.64
N GLU A 36 1.43 -2.69 -20.80
CA GLU A 36 2.14 -3.90 -20.34
C GLU A 36 1.29 -4.81 -19.43
N SER A 37 0.14 -4.33 -18.95
CA SER A 37 -0.89 -5.16 -18.33
C SER A 37 -2.25 -4.90 -18.98
N VAL A 38 -2.97 -5.99 -19.29
CA VAL A 38 -4.34 -6.00 -19.81
C VAL A 38 -5.07 -7.15 -19.11
N SER A 39 -6.21 -6.89 -18.46
CA SER A 39 -7.00 -7.96 -17.82
C SER A 39 -8.25 -8.30 -18.64
N SER A 40 -8.78 -9.52 -18.53
CA SER A 40 -10.10 -9.83 -19.10
C SER A 40 -11.19 -9.06 -18.36
N GLU A 41 -12.31 -8.77 -19.05
CA GLU A 41 -13.40 -7.93 -18.52
C GLU A 41 -12.96 -6.55 -18.00
N SER A 42 -12.05 -5.90 -18.73
CA SER A 42 -11.49 -4.58 -18.37
C SER A 42 -11.54 -3.58 -19.55
N VAL A 43 -11.00 -2.37 -19.35
CA VAL A 43 -10.76 -1.41 -20.44
C VAL A 43 -9.34 -0.85 -20.40
N HIS A 44 -8.69 -0.82 -21.56
CA HIS A 44 -7.35 -0.29 -21.76
C HIS A 44 -7.32 0.63 -22.98
N ASN A 45 -6.50 1.69 -22.94
CA ASN A 45 -6.11 2.37 -24.17
C ASN A 45 -5.01 1.57 -24.86
N VAL A 46 -5.18 1.27 -26.14
CA VAL A 46 -4.06 0.85 -27.00
C VAL A 46 -3.59 2.08 -27.77
N HIS A 47 -2.29 2.37 -27.69
CA HIS A 47 -1.69 3.50 -28.37
C HIS A 47 -1.38 3.09 -29.82
N ILE A 48 -1.65 3.96 -30.78
CA ILE A 48 -1.54 3.63 -32.21
C ILE A 48 -0.80 4.73 -32.96
N THR A 49 0.13 4.35 -33.85
CA THR A 49 0.93 5.26 -34.67
C THR A 49 1.01 4.78 -36.12
N TYR A 50 1.51 5.64 -37.01
CA TYR A 50 1.33 5.50 -38.45
C TYR A 50 2.63 5.78 -39.23
N GLY A 51 2.85 5.05 -40.32
CA GLY A 51 3.99 5.23 -41.22
C GLY A 51 3.67 6.05 -42.49
N ASP A 52 4.71 6.46 -43.22
CA ASP A 52 4.67 7.39 -44.37
C ASP A 52 3.72 7.04 -45.55
N LYS A 53 3.06 5.87 -45.54
CA LYS A 53 2.34 5.29 -46.70
C LYS A 53 0.97 4.70 -46.32
N LEU A 54 0.18 5.47 -45.58
CA LEU A 54 -1.20 5.12 -45.27
C LEU A 54 -2.05 4.94 -46.54
N PRO A 55 -2.84 3.85 -46.66
CA PRO A 55 -3.91 3.77 -47.64
C PRO A 55 -5.09 4.65 -47.20
N GLN A 56 -5.89 5.13 -48.15
CA GLN A 56 -7.17 5.77 -47.88
C GLN A 56 -8.29 4.73 -47.86
N GLY A 57 -9.21 4.81 -46.88
CA GLY A 57 -10.33 3.88 -46.73
C GLY A 57 -10.55 3.41 -45.29
N ASN A 58 -11.46 2.44 -45.11
CA ASN A 58 -11.67 1.80 -43.81
C ASN A 58 -10.46 0.94 -43.41
N VAL A 59 -10.14 0.93 -42.12
CA VAL A 59 -9.17 0.01 -41.50
C VAL A 59 -9.82 -0.62 -40.27
N ASN A 60 -10.13 -1.91 -40.37
CA ASN A 60 -10.69 -2.70 -39.30
C ASN A 60 -9.53 -3.18 -38.41
N ILE A 61 -9.61 -2.91 -37.11
CA ILE A 61 -8.67 -3.37 -36.10
C ILE A 61 -9.36 -4.46 -35.30
N VAL A 62 -8.81 -5.67 -35.41
CA VAL A 62 -9.35 -6.88 -34.79
C VAL A 62 -8.32 -7.55 -33.89
N TYR A 63 -8.79 -8.33 -32.93
CA TYR A 63 -7.96 -9.21 -32.13
C TYR A 63 -8.18 -10.67 -32.54
N GLY A 64 -7.11 -11.47 -32.61
CA GLY A 64 -7.21 -12.91 -32.94
C GLY A 64 -5.85 -13.59 -33.02
N ASP A 65 -5.81 -14.81 -33.58
CA ASP A 65 -4.55 -15.55 -33.80
C ASP A 65 -3.52 -14.67 -34.54
N CYS A 66 -2.31 -14.56 -34.01
CA CYS A 66 -1.22 -13.82 -34.67
C CYS A 66 -0.94 -14.34 -36.10
N ALA A 67 -1.28 -15.58 -36.45
CA ALA A 67 -1.21 -16.10 -37.81
C ALA A 67 -2.25 -15.50 -38.78
N SER A 68 -3.34 -14.89 -38.28
CA SER A 68 -4.51 -14.46 -39.07
C SER A 68 -4.17 -13.55 -40.24
N ARG A 69 -4.89 -13.77 -41.35
CA ARG A 69 -4.67 -13.10 -42.65
C ARG A 69 -5.90 -12.39 -43.22
N ASP A 70 -7.07 -12.57 -42.62
CA ASP A 70 -8.28 -11.85 -42.97
C ASP A 70 -9.14 -11.58 -41.72
N VAL A 71 -10.07 -10.63 -41.84
CA VAL A 71 -10.95 -10.16 -40.75
C VAL A 71 -11.87 -11.28 -40.25
N GLY A 72 -12.22 -12.27 -41.08
CA GLY A 72 -13.05 -13.42 -40.69
C GLY A 72 -12.34 -14.45 -39.80
N GLN A 73 -11.03 -14.28 -39.57
CA GLN A 73 -10.21 -15.10 -38.66
C GLN A 73 -9.99 -14.41 -37.30
N SER A 74 -10.68 -13.32 -37.00
CA SER A 74 -10.62 -12.64 -35.69
C SER A 74 -11.44 -13.35 -34.61
N HIS A 75 -11.04 -13.19 -33.36
CA HIS A 75 -11.86 -13.45 -32.18
C HIS A 75 -12.93 -12.36 -32.01
N HIS A 76 -12.52 -11.09 -32.02
CA HIS A 76 -13.42 -9.94 -31.91
C HIS A 76 -12.85 -8.70 -32.62
N GLU A 77 -13.74 -7.77 -32.99
CA GLU A 77 -13.35 -6.43 -33.42
C GLU A 77 -13.03 -5.56 -32.19
N VAL A 78 -11.99 -4.73 -32.31
CA VAL A 78 -11.55 -3.77 -31.28
C VAL A 78 -11.94 -2.35 -31.69
N ALA A 79 -11.75 -2.01 -32.96
CA ALA A 79 -12.13 -0.72 -33.53
C ALA A 79 -12.23 -0.79 -35.07
N THR A 80 -12.95 0.14 -35.67
CA THR A 80 -12.83 0.44 -37.11
C THR A 80 -12.51 1.92 -37.30
N LEU A 81 -11.43 2.20 -38.04
CA LEU A 81 -10.95 3.52 -38.42
C LEU A 81 -11.37 3.86 -39.86
N PHE A 82 -11.44 5.15 -40.19
CA PHE A 82 -11.47 5.64 -41.56
C PHE A 82 -10.29 6.58 -41.82
N LEU A 83 -9.44 6.25 -42.79
CA LEU A 83 -8.24 7.00 -43.11
C LEU A 83 -8.49 7.88 -44.35
N SER A 84 -8.58 9.19 -44.14
CA SER A 84 -8.83 10.19 -45.20
C SER A 84 -7.57 10.91 -45.69
N GLY A 85 -6.50 10.96 -44.89
CA GLY A 85 -5.30 11.76 -45.17
C GLY A 85 -5.44 13.24 -44.76
N SER A 86 -6.16 13.52 -43.67
CA SER A 86 -6.32 14.84 -43.04
C SER A 86 -5.96 14.77 -41.55
N ASP A 87 -5.73 15.93 -40.92
CA ASP A 87 -4.99 16.12 -39.64
C ASP A 87 -5.70 15.65 -38.35
N SER A 88 -6.38 14.50 -38.36
CA SER A 88 -7.12 13.95 -37.20
C SER A 88 -7.09 12.42 -37.15
N MET A 89 -5.90 11.83 -37.27
CA MET A 89 -5.67 10.39 -37.11
C MET A 89 -5.75 10.00 -35.62
N PRO A 90 -6.59 9.04 -35.19
CA PRO A 90 -6.64 8.58 -33.79
C PRO A 90 -5.31 7.99 -33.34
N ASP A 91 -4.79 8.44 -32.21
CA ASP A 91 -3.57 7.93 -31.55
C ASP A 91 -3.89 7.01 -30.36
N ARG A 92 -5.18 6.82 -30.05
CA ARG A 92 -5.71 5.87 -29.07
C ARG A 92 -6.85 5.04 -29.64
N LEU A 93 -6.87 3.77 -29.24
CA LEU A 93 -8.01 2.86 -29.33
C LEU A 93 -8.54 2.62 -27.92
N VAL A 94 -9.82 2.30 -27.79
CA VAL A 94 -10.47 1.98 -26.52
C VAL A 94 -10.83 0.49 -26.54
N TRP A 95 -9.97 -0.34 -25.96
CA TRP A 95 -10.15 -1.79 -25.98
C TRP A 95 -10.95 -2.24 -24.76
N SER A 96 -12.22 -2.58 -24.98
CA SER A 96 -13.06 -3.26 -24.00
C SER A 96 -12.87 -4.76 -24.09
N VAL A 97 -12.09 -5.34 -23.18
CA VAL A 97 -11.64 -6.74 -23.26
C VAL A 97 -12.82 -7.70 -22.95
N PRO A 98 -13.09 -8.71 -23.78
CA PRO A 98 -14.13 -9.70 -23.49
C PRO A 98 -13.65 -10.75 -22.48
N LYS A 99 -14.59 -11.51 -21.89
CA LYS A 99 -14.28 -12.49 -20.83
C LYS A 99 -13.60 -13.75 -21.37
N ASP A 100 -14.00 -14.15 -22.58
CA ASP A 100 -13.60 -15.34 -23.32
C ASP A 100 -12.37 -15.12 -24.23
N VAL A 101 -11.59 -14.05 -23.98
CA VAL A 101 -10.48 -13.64 -24.84
C VAL A 101 -9.36 -14.69 -24.88
N THR A 102 -8.93 -15.04 -26.09
CA THR A 102 -7.85 -16.03 -26.30
C THR A 102 -6.48 -15.45 -25.99
N GLN A 103 -5.72 -16.12 -25.13
CA GLN A 103 -4.35 -15.75 -24.79
C GLN A 103 -3.40 -15.73 -26.00
N ARG A 104 -2.43 -14.79 -25.98
CA ARG A 104 -1.32 -14.67 -26.93
C ARG A 104 -1.73 -14.51 -28.41
N GLY A 105 -2.95 -14.05 -28.67
CA GLY A 105 -3.33 -13.45 -29.95
C GLY A 105 -2.72 -12.05 -30.14
N CYS A 106 -2.85 -11.51 -31.35
CA CYS A 106 -2.36 -10.18 -31.72
C CYS A 106 -3.53 -9.26 -32.11
N LEU A 107 -3.29 -7.95 -32.08
CA LEU A 107 -4.09 -6.97 -32.82
C LEU A 107 -3.62 -6.92 -34.27
N HIS A 108 -4.55 -6.81 -35.22
CA HIS A 108 -4.27 -6.71 -36.65
C HIS A 108 -5.06 -5.55 -37.25
N ALA A 109 -4.39 -4.65 -37.97
CA ALA A 109 -5.02 -3.63 -38.81
C ALA A 109 -5.21 -4.17 -40.24
N PHE A 110 -6.44 -4.29 -40.72
CA PHE A 110 -6.78 -4.71 -42.08
C PHE A 110 -7.50 -3.61 -42.84
N SER A 111 -7.12 -3.33 -44.08
CA SER A 111 -7.95 -2.57 -45.03
C SER A 111 -8.36 -3.50 -46.16
N GLU A 112 -9.68 -3.62 -46.39
CA GLU A 112 -10.28 -4.69 -47.21
C GLU A 112 -9.75 -6.07 -46.79
N SER A 113 -8.92 -6.70 -47.62
CA SER A 113 -8.24 -7.98 -47.33
C SER A 113 -6.71 -7.85 -47.29
N ARG A 114 -6.18 -6.66 -47.00
CA ARG A 114 -4.74 -6.39 -46.85
C ARG A 114 -4.42 -6.03 -45.41
N LEU A 115 -3.49 -6.79 -44.81
CA LEU A 115 -2.86 -6.44 -43.53
C LEU A 115 -2.01 -5.15 -43.71
N LEU A 116 -2.16 -4.22 -42.78
CA LEU A 116 -1.45 -2.94 -42.70
C LEU A 116 -0.55 -2.81 -41.47
N GLY A 117 -0.68 -3.71 -40.50
CA GLY A 117 0.06 -3.65 -39.25
C GLY A 117 -0.43 -4.70 -38.28
N ARG A 118 0.43 -5.06 -37.32
CA ARG A 118 0.15 -6.05 -36.28
C ARG A 118 0.83 -5.63 -34.98
N SER A 119 0.24 -5.92 -33.82
CA SER A 119 0.93 -5.81 -32.53
C SER A 119 1.85 -7.01 -32.29
N GLU A 120 2.70 -6.91 -31.27
CA GLU A 120 3.20 -8.13 -30.62
C GLU A 120 2.05 -8.90 -29.93
N PRO A 121 2.23 -10.19 -29.59
CA PRO A 121 1.22 -10.99 -28.90
C PRO A 121 0.81 -10.36 -27.55
N VAL A 122 -0.49 -10.30 -27.30
CA VAL A 122 -1.06 -9.82 -26.04
C VAL A 122 -1.44 -11.01 -25.15
N SER A 123 -0.87 -11.04 -23.96
CA SER A 123 -1.30 -11.89 -22.84
C SER A 123 -2.29 -11.11 -21.96
N PHE A 124 -3.20 -11.81 -21.28
CA PHE A 124 -4.18 -11.21 -20.38
C PHE A 124 -4.21 -11.89 -19.02
N SER A 125 -4.22 -11.12 -17.94
CA SER A 125 -4.64 -11.68 -16.65
C SER A 125 -6.14 -12.00 -16.67
N GLU A 126 -6.51 -13.24 -16.37
CA GLU A 126 -7.92 -13.60 -16.19
C GLU A 126 -8.50 -12.85 -14.98
N SER A 127 -9.63 -12.17 -15.20
CA SER A 127 -10.43 -11.62 -14.09
C SER A 127 -11.10 -12.76 -13.32
N LEU A 128 -10.63 -12.96 -12.08
CA LEU A 128 -11.12 -13.95 -11.12
C LEU A 128 -12.57 -13.65 -10.70
N GLN A 129 -13.54 -14.07 -11.51
CA GLN A 129 -14.96 -14.07 -11.15
C GLN A 129 -15.49 -15.50 -10.99
N LYS A 130 -15.24 -16.09 -9.81
CA LYS A 130 -16.31 -16.30 -8.79
C LYS A 130 -15.84 -17.10 -7.56
N ARG A 131 -15.30 -16.38 -6.58
CA ARG A 131 -15.73 -16.36 -5.17
C ARG A 131 -15.07 -15.16 -4.48
N GLU A 132 -15.64 -14.75 -3.34
CA GLU A 132 -15.35 -13.55 -2.55
C GLU A 132 -13.87 -13.08 -2.48
N SER A 133 -13.40 -12.36 -3.50
CA SER A 133 -12.09 -11.69 -3.54
C SER A 133 -12.22 -10.19 -3.24
N LEU A 134 -11.14 -9.52 -2.81
CA LEU A 134 -11.16 -8.16 -2.22
C LEU A 134 -11.45 -6.99 -3.21
N HIS A 135 -12.05 -7.32 -4.36
CA HIS A 135 -12.86 -6.49 -5.24
C HIS A 135 -14.02 -5.74 -4.50
N GLU A 136 -14.22 -6.01 -3.21
CA GLU A 136 -15.18 -5.33 -2.33
C GLU A 136 -14.56 -4.23 -1.46
N ILE A 137 -13.27 -4.33 -1.08
CA ILE A 137 -12.60 -3.29 -0.25
C ILE A 137 -12.34 -1.99 -1.03
N GLY A 138 -12.32 -2.06 -2.37
CA GLY A 138 -12.44 -0.90 -3.26
C GLY A 138 -13.51 -1.16 -4.33
N ASP A 139 -14.71 -0.60 -4.14
CA ASP A 139 -15.90 -1.00 -4.89
C ASP A 139 -15.74 -0.89 -6.42
N SER A 140 -15.55 -2.05 -7.05
CA SER A 140 -15.42 -2.24 -8.50
C SER A 140 -16.70 -2.79 -9.16
N THR A 141 -17.84 -2.78 -8.46
CA THR A 141 -19.16 -3.23 -8.95
C THR A 141 -20.30 -2.22 -8.79
N GLY A 142 -20.13 -1.10 -8.07
CA GLY A 142 -21.15 -0.05 -7.90
C GLY A 142 -20.66 1.38 -8.09
N LEU A 143 -19.70 1.81 -7.27
CA LEU A 143 -19.42 3.22 -6.98
C LEU A 143 -18.19 3.77 -7.71
N TRP A 144 -17.12 2.99 -7.89
CA TRP A 144 -16.17 3.28 -8.97
C TRP A 144 -16.66 2.70 -10.29
N PHE A 145 -17.67 3.37 -10.85
CA PHE A 145 -18.04 3.41 -12.28
C PHE A 145 -17.51 2.24 -13.11
N ASN A 146 -18.36 1.24 -13.37
CA ASN A 146 -18.00 0.08 -14.19
C ASN A 146 -17.76 0.51 -15.66
N GLY A 147 -16.56 1.01 -15.91
CA GLY A 147 -16.14 1.61 -17.19
C GLY A 147 -16.20 0.62 -18.36
N VAL A 148 -16.19 -0.68 -18.08
CA VAL A 148 -16.34 -1.76 -19.05
C VAL A 148 -17.77 -1.84 -19.56
N LYS A 149 -18.75 -1.87 -18.63
CA LYS A 149 -20.17 -1.83 -18.96
C LYS A 149 -20.55 -0.49 -19.60
N TYR A 150 -19.94 0.60 -19.14
CA TYR A 150 -20.15 1.93 -19.70
C TYR A 150 -19.61 2.05 -21.13
N LEU A 151 -18.34 1.72 -21.38
CA LEU A 151 -17.75 1.86 -22.71
C LEU A 151 -18.29 0.84 -23.71
N LYS A 152 -18.79 -0.31 -23.26
CA LYS A 152 -19.61 -1.22 -24.08
C LYS A 152 -21.01 -0.67 -24.41
N SER A 153 -21.45 0.44 -23.80
CA SER A 153 -22.69 1.16 -24.13
C SER A 153 -22.48 2.43 -24.95
N THR A 154 -21.23 2.83 -25.17
CA THR A 154 -20.84 3.92 -26.09
C THR A 154 -20.22 3.34 -27.35
N ASP A 155 -20.50 3.89 -28.54
CA ASP A 155 -19.87 3.46 -29.80
C ASP A 155 -18.37 3.89 -29.94
N LYS A 156 -17.70 4.17 -28.81
CA LYS A 156 -16.40 4.86 -28.77
C LYS A 156 -15.22 3.89 -28.69
N SER A 157 -14.83 3.38 -29.86
CA SER A 157 -13.68 2.49 -30.02
C SER A 157 -12.34 3.20 -30.28
N THR A 158 -12.34 4.51 -30.59
CA THR A 158 -11.13 5.28 -30.95
C THR A 158 -11.15 6.71 -30.41
N THR A 159 -9.98 7.29 -30.18
CA THR A 159 -9.78 8.65 -29.69
C THR A 159 -8.54 9.31 -30.33
N VAL A 160 -8.68 10.60 -30.66
CA VAL A 160 -7.56 11.52 -30.96
C VAL A 160 -7.32 12.31 -29.68
N THR A 161 -6.21 12.06 -28.98
CA THR A 161 -5.93 12.60 -27.63
C THR A 161 -5.97 14.13 -27.60
N ASP A 162 -5.32 14.80 -28.56
CA ASP A 162 -5.30 16.27 -28.61
C ASP A 162 -6.69 16.86 -28.86
N ALA A 163 -7.51 16.22 -29.73
CA ALA A 163 -8.89 16.63 -29.98
C ALA A 163 -9.87 16.25 -28.84
N ALA A 164 -9.44 15.38 -27.91
CA ALA A 164 -10.17 15.05 -26.69
C ALA A 164 -9.78 15.99 -25.53
N LYS A 165 -8.50 16.38 -25.41
CA LYS A 165 -8.02 17.30 -24.35
C LYS A 165 -8.24 18.79 -24.65
N SER A 166 -8.50 19.13 -25.92
CA SER A 166 -8.99 20.45 -26.35
C SER A 166 -10.53 20.57 -26.33
N LYS A 167 -11.24 19.63 -25.70
CA LYS A 167 -12.70 19.71 -25.52
C LYS A 167 -13.06 20.78 -24.52
N LYS A 168 -14.06 21.60 -24.87
CA LYS A 168 -14.49 22.74 -24.07
C LYS A 168 -15.54 22.31 -23.04
N ILE A 169 -15.22 22.41 -21.75
CA ILE A 169 -16.04 21.87 -20.65
C ILE A 169 -16.67 22.99 -19.82
N ALA A 170 -18.00 22.98 -19.68
CA ALA A 170 -18.68 23.81 -18.68
C ALA A 170 -18.62 23.13 -17.30
N ILE A 171 -18.25 23.86 -16.26
CA ILE A 171 -18.40 23.43 -14.86
C ILE A 171 -19.44 24.35 -14.22
N ILE A 172 -20.66 23.86 -14.01
CA ILE A 172 -21.77 24.69 -13.55
C ILE A 172 -21.91 24.52 -12.04
N GLY A 173 -21.61 25.58 -11.30
CA GLY A 173 -21.52 25.63 -9.83
C GLY A 173 -20.07 25.58 -9.33
N GLY A 174 -19.59 26.68 -8.78
CA GLY A 174 -18.32 26.80 -8.05
C GLY A 174 -18.36 26.19 -6.64
N GLY A 175 -19.12 25.11 -6.46
CA GLY A 175 -19.10 24.29 -5.25
C GLY A 175 -17.82 23.47 -5.15
N ILE A 176 -17.53 22.89 -3.98
CA ILE A 176 -16.28 22.14 -3.76
C ILE A 176 -16.10 20.97 -4.76
N SER A 177 -17.19 20.37 -5.23
CA SER A 177 -17.18 19.38 -6.32
C SER A 177 -16.73 19.96 -7.66
N GLY A 178 -17.28 21.11 -8.08
CA GLY A 178 -16.88 21.80 -9.31
C GLY A 178 -15.42 22.29 -9.27
N LEU A 179 -14.98 22.79 -8.11
CA LEU A 179 -13.58 23.14 -7.86
C LEU A 179 -12.67 21.91 -7.99
N MET A 180 -13.01 20.80 -7.36
CA MET A 180 -12.27 19.54 -7.45
C MET A 180 -12.21 19.00 -8.90
N THR A 181 -13.32 19.04 -9.65
CA THR A 181 -13.32 18.69 -11.08
C THR A 181 -12.41 19.60 -11.91
N SER A 182 -12.34 20.91 -11.62
CA SER A 182 -11.41 21.81 -12.33
C SER A 182 -9.93 21.45 -12.10
N LEU A 183 -9.59 21.03 -10.87
CA LEU A 183 -8.26 20.55 -10.52
C LEU A 183 -7.93 19.21 -11.22
N LEU A 184 -8.85 18.24 -11.16
CA LEU A 184 -8.67 16.91 -11.77
C LEU A 184 -8.60 16.93 -13.30
N LEU A 185 -9.35 17.82 -13.96
CA LEU A 185 -9.22 18.01 -15.41
C LEU A 185 -7.86 18.62 -15.77
N THR A 186 -7.41 19.61 -14.98
CA THR A 186 -6.11 20.26 -15.19
C THR A 186 -4.94 19.30 -15.01
N SER A 187 -4.97 18.42 -13.99
CA SER A 187 -3.87 17.49 -13.70
C SER A 187 -3.63 16.45 -14.81
N VAL A 188 -4.66 16.08 -15.58
CA VAL A 188 -4.54 15.21 -16.77
C VAL A 188 -4.39 15.98 -18.09
N GLY A 189 -4.27 17.31 -18.03
CA GLY A 189 -3.99 18.18 -19.17
C GLY A 189 -5.22 18.75 -19.90
N ILE A 190 -6.44 18.50 -19.43
CA ILE A 190 -7.66 19.12 -19.99
C ILE A 190 -7.77 20.54 -19.42
N ASN A 191 -7.56 21.53 -20.29
CA ASN A 191 -7.37 22.92 -19.87
C ASN A 191 -8.46 23.90 -20.31
N ASP A 192 -9.26 23.57 -21.32
CA ASP A 192 -10.38 24.41 -21.78
C ASP A 192 -11.66 24.12 -20.99
N TRP A 193 -11.63 24.45 -19.70
CA TRP A 193 -12.79 24.39 -18.81
C TRP A 193 -13.11 25.78 -18.27
N HIS A 194 -14.40 26.03 -18.00
CA HIS A 194 -14.86 27.31 -17.45
C HIS A 194 -15.95 27.10 -16.38
N ILE A 195 -15.78 27.73 -15.22
CA ILE A 195 -16.71 27.65 -14.10
C ILE A 195 -17.79 28.74 -14.23
N ILE A 196 -19.06 28.35 -14.16
CA ILE A 196 -20.22 29.24 -14.13
C ILE A 196 -20.81 29.16 -12.72
N GLU A 197 -20.65 30.23 -11.93
CA GLU A 197 -21.13 30.31 -10.55
C GLU A 197 -22.22 31.36 -10.40
N SER A 198 -23.29 31.01 -9.71
CA SER A 198 -24.50 31.83 -9.54
C SER A 198 -24.38 32.92 -8.46
N THR A 199 -23.41 32.81 -7.56
CA THR A 199 -23.12 33.75 -6.47
C THR A 199 -21.83 34.55 -6.74
N GLU A 200 -21.55 35.53 -5.89
CA GLU A 200 -20.31 36.32 -5.88
C GLU A 200 -19.15 35.63 -5.11
N ARG A 201 -19.09 34.29 -5.11
CA ARG A 201 -18.06 33.52 -4.39
C ARG A 201 -17.98 32.06 -4.86
N ILE A 202 -16.91 31.37 -4.48
CA ILE A 202 -16.84 29.90 -4.56
C ILE A 202 -17.12 29.21 -3.19
N GLY A 203 -17.20 27.88 -3.21
CA GLY A 203 -17.41 27.00 -2.05
C GLY A 203 -18.81 26.44 -1.87
N GLY A 204 -19.81 26.90 -2.65
CA GLY A 204 -21.18 26.35 -2.62
C GLY A 204 -21.86 26.47 -1.25
N ARG A 205 -21.99 25.34 -0.53
CA ARG A 205 -22.55 25.30 0.84
C ARG A 205 -21.51 25.40 1.96
N ILE A 206 -20.20 25.29 1.66
CA ILE A 206 -19.14 25.68 2.61
C ILE A 206 -19.26 27.19 2.83
N ARG A 207 -19.47 27.64 4.07
CA ARG A 207 -19.89 29.03 4.35
C ARG A 207 -19.56 29.52 5.76
N THR A 208 -18.31 29.91 5.96
CA THR A 208 -17.93 30.78 7.08
C THR A 208 -18.54 32.17 6.90
N LYS A 209 -18.92 32.83 8.00
CA LYS A 209 -19.26 34.26 8.03
C LYS A 209 -18.49 34.97 9.13
N TYR A 210 -17.64 35.91 8.73
CA TYR A 210 -16.97 36.90 9.58
C TYR A 210 -17.96 38.04 9.87
N LEU A 211 -18.16 38.37 11.14
CA LEU A 211 -19.12 39.40 11.60
C LEU A 211 -18.39 40.73 11.86
N ASN A 212 -19.13 41.81 12.12
CA ASN A 212 -18.56 43.13 12.46
C ASN A 212 -17.56 43.70 11.42
N GLY A 213 -17.62 43.26 10.15
CA GLY A 213 -16.69 43.67 9.08
C GLY A 213 -15.27 43.10 9.20
N THR A 214 -15.09 42.03 9.98
CA THR A 214 -13.77 41.47 10.32
C THR A 214 -13.16 40.56 9.26
N SER A 215 -11.85 40.35 9.36
CA SER A 215 -11.04 39.46 8.54
C SER A 215 -10.94 38.04 9.12
N PRO A 216 -10.45 37.04 8.36
CA PRO A 216 -10.20 35.70 8.88
C PRO A 216 -9.22 35.66 10.06
N SER A 217 -8.26 36.58 10.10
CA SER A 217 -7.28 36.76 11.19
C SER A 217 -7.85 37.28 12.51
N ASP A 218 -9.07 37.84 12.51
CA ASP A 218 -9.70 38.41 13.70
C ASP A 218 -10.55 37.41 14.51
N TYR A 219 -10.73 36.18 13.99
CA TYR A 219 -11.47 35.06 14.59
C TYR A 219 -12.94 35.35 15.00
N GLN A 220 -13.51 36.48 14.58
CA GLN A 220 -14.88 36.91 14.86
C GLN A 220 -15.87 36.33 13.84
N TYR A 221 -15.85 35.01 13.67
CA TYR A 221 -16.66 34.28 12.68
C TYR A 221 -17.49 33.15 13.27
N GLN A 222 -18.42 32.62 12.46
CA GLN A 222 -19.09 31.35 12.73
C GLN A 222 -19.44 30.62 11.43
N GLU A 223 -19.61 29.29 11.52
CA GLU A 223 -19.85 28.41 10.38
C GLU A 223 -21.34 28.23 10.08
N MET A 224 -21.79 28.85 8.99
CA MET A 224 -23.17 28.80 8.51
C MET A 224 -23.43 27.60 7.57
N GLY A 225 -22.37 26.91 7.13
CA GLY A 225 -22.40 25.65 6.38
C GLY A 225 -22.04 24.44 7.26
N PRO A 226 -21.31 23.43 6.73
CA PRO A 226 -20.57 22.44 7.53
C PRO A 226 -19.61 23.11 8.51
N MET A 227 -19.21 22.41 9.58
CA MET A 227 -18.44 23.01 10.70
C MET A 227 -17.15 22.28 11.08
N ARG A 228 -17.02 21.00 10.69
CA ARG A 228 -16.07 20.05 11.27
C ARG A 228 -15.97 18.76 10.43
N PHE A 229 -14.96 17.96 10.73
CA PHE A 229 -14.68 16.66 10.14
C PHE A 229 -14.39 15.67 11.26
N PRO A 230 -14.97 14.45 11.24
CA PRO A 230 -14.47 13.35 12.05
C PRO A 230 -13.05 12.97 11.60
N VAL A 231 -12.28 12.34 12.49
CA VAL A 231 -10.92 11.89 12.20
C VAL A 231 -10.72 10.45 12.65
N SER A 232 -10.99 10.18 13.93
CA SER A 232 -10.83 8.85 14.50
C SER A 232 -11.73 8.59 15.71
N ILE A 233 -12.03 7.32 15.93
CA ILE A 233 -12.81 6.78 17.05
C ILE A 233 -11.83 6.09 18.01
N ARG A 234 -11.77 6.52 19.27
CA ARG A 234 -11.01 5.86 20.33
C ARG A 234 -11.92 5.10 21.26
N TYR A 235 -11.72 3.79 21.36
CA TYR A 235 -12.46 2.91 22.24
C TYR A 235 -11.97 3.08 23.68
N SER A 236 -12.90 3.27 24.63
CA SER A 236 -12.56 3.56 26.04
C SER A 236 -12.22 2.32 26.87
N ASP A 237 -12.59 1.16 26.38
CA ASP A 237 -12.40 -0.18 26.96
C ASP A 237 -11.15 -0.86 26.41
N THR A 238 -10.94 -0.85 25.09
CA THR A 238 -9.74 -1.44 24.45
C THR A 238 -8.58 -0.45 24.29
N ASN A 239 -8.82 0.85 24.45
CA ASN A 239 -7.87 1.95 24.19
C ASN A 239 -7.41 2.09 22.72
N GLU A 240 -7.92 1.24 21.81
CA GLU A 240 -7.69 1.26 20.36
C GLU A 240 -8.14 2.59 19.74
N THR A 241 -7.49 3.03 18.66
CA THR A 241 -7.92 4.19 17.86
C THR A 241 -8.06 3.81 16.39
N LEU A 242 -9.27 3.92 15.84
CA LEU A 242 -9.58 3.68 14.43
C LEU A 242 -9.69 4.99 13.65
N ASP A 243 -8.92 5.10 12.57
CA ASP A 243 -9.04 6.19 11.60
C ASP A 243 -10.25 6.00 10.67
N ILE A 244 -11.01 7.07 10.47
CA ILE A 244 -12.08 7.16 9.48
C ILE A 244 -11.45 7.55 8.13
N GLN A 245 -11.40 6.60 7.19
CA GLN A 245 -10.51 6.67 6.01
C GLN A 245 -11.03 7.59 4.90
N ASP A 246 -12.34 7.59 4.64
CA ASP A 246 -12.97 8.34 3.56
C ASP A 246 -12.77 9.87 3.71
N HIS A 247 -12.91 10.36 4.94
CA HIS A 247 -12.66 11.75 5.31
C HIS A 247 -11.21 12.21 5.07
N LYS A 248 -10.24 11.30 4.94
CA LYS A 248 -8.83 11.66 4.62
C LYS A 248 -8.67 12.37 3.28
N MET A 249 -9.59 12.14 2.33
CA MET A 249 -9.62 12.87 1.06
C MET A 249 -9.73 14.40 1.24
N VAL A 250 -10.36 14.86 2.32
CA VAL A 250 -10.46 16.30 2.64
C VAL A 250 -9.13 16.86 3.15
N PHE A 251 -8.38 16.07 3.93
CA PHE A 251 -7.06 16.46 4.43
C PHE A 251 -6.05 16.48 3.28
N GLN A 252 -5.97 15.40 2.50
CA GLN A 252 -5.08 15.30 1.32
C GLN A 252 -5.32 16.42 0.30
N LEU A 253 -6.58 16.84 0.08
CA LEU A 253 -6.88 17.97 -0.81
C LEU A 253 -6.35 19.30 -0.26
N ALA A 254 -6.42 19.51 1.06
CA ALA A 254 -5.83 20.69 1.68
C ALA A 254 -4.31 20.72 1.50
N ASP A 255 -3.63 19.57 1.68
CA ASP A 255 -2.19 19.43 1.53
C ASP A 255 -1.75 19.75 0.09
N VAL A 256 -2.43 19.18 -0.91
CA VAL A 256 -2.22 19.51 -2.34
C VAL A 256 -2.45 20.99 -2.64
N LEU A 257 -3.49 21.60 -2.05
CA LEU A 257 -3.75 23.03 -2.24
C LEU A 257 -2.71 23.91 -1.53
N ASN A 258 -2.15 23.46 -0.40
CA ASN A 258 -1.07 24.15 0.29
C ASN A 258 0.22 24.12 -0.55
N GLU A 259 0.59 22.94 -1.09
CA GLU A 259 1.70 22.75 -2.04
C GLU A 259 1.54 23.65 -3.27
N MET A 260 0.40 23.58 -3.96
CA MET A 260 0.10 24.36 -5.16
C MET A 260 0.11 25.89 -4.92
N ASN A 261 -0.16 26.34 -3.69
CA ASN A 261 -0.08 27.76 -3.30
C ASN A 261 1.27 28.14 -2.67
N GLY A 262 2.30 27.30 -2.80
CA GLY A 262 3.65 27.54 -2.28
C GLY A 262 3.70 27.71 -0.76
N ASN A 263 2.79 27.04 -0.03
CA ASN A 263 2.59 27.15 1.41
C ASN A 263 2.33 28.59 1.92
N SER A 264 1.68 29.42 1.11
CA SER A 264 1.30 30.80 1.46
C SER A 264 0.34 30.88 2.65
N SER A 265 0.71 31.64 3.69
CA SER A 265 -0.01 31.77 4.98
C SER A 265 -1.45 32.28 4.90
N ASP A 266 -1.80 32.94 3.79
CA ASP A 266 -3.08 33.64 3.59
C ASP A 266 -4.10 32.73 2.88
N LEU A 267 -3.60 31.72 2.17
CA LEU A 267 -4.37 30.67 1.49
C LEU A 267 -4.29 29.32 2.20
N ALA A 268 -3.33 29.13 3.13
CA ALA A 268 -3.09 27.89 3.85
C ALA A 268 -4.37 27.32 4.52
N VAL A 269 -4.66 26.08 4.19
CA VAL A 269 -5.78 25.29 4.72
C VAL A 269 -5.28 24.43 5.88
N ASN A 270 -5.07 25.07 7.03
CA ASN A 270 -4.60 24.38 8.24
C ASN A 270 -5.78 23.77 9.01
N PHE A 271 -5.62 22.56 9.55
CA PHE A 271 -6.60 21.96 10.45
C PHE A 271 -6.25 22.20 11.92
N ILE A 272 -7.27 22.48 12.72
CA ILE A 272 -7.20 22.66 14.18
C ILE A 272 -8.20 21.73 14.87
N PRO A 273 -8.00 21.38 16.16
CA PRO A 273 -8.95 20.56 16.90
C PRO A 273 -10.36 21.17 16.95
N TRP A 274 -11.38 20.32 16.89
CA TRP A 274 -12.76 20.72 17.17
C TRP A 274 -13.25 20.03 18.45
N ILE A 275 -13.88 20.79 19.35
CA ILE A 275 -14.49 20.27 20.56
C ILE A 275 -15.95 19.93 20.23
N GLN A 276 -16.27 18.65 20.13
CA GLN A 276 -17.61 18.18 19.74
C GLN A 276 -18.65 18.36 20.86
N SER A 277 -18.29 18.03 22.09
CA SER A 277 -19.12 18.16 23.28
C SER A 277 -18.32 18.80 24.42
N ASN A 278 -19.01 19.55 25.29
CA ASN A 278 -18.43 20.10 26.51
C ASN A 278 -19.49 20.00 27.63
N PRO A 279 -19.16 19.50 28.83
CA PRO A 279 -20.13 19.25 29.90
C PRO A 279 -20.90 20.49 30.39
N ASN A 280 -20.35 21.70 30.19
CA ASN A 280 -20.96 22.95 30.62
C ASN A 280 -21.90 23.57 29.56
N THR A 281 -22.02 23.00 28.36
CA THR A 281 -23.02 23.48 27.39
C THR A 281 -24.44 23.24 27.91
N PRO A 282 -25.42 24.10 27.53
CA PRO A 282 -26.82 23.90 27.88
C PRO A 282 -27.33 22.54 27.40
N ALA A 283 -28.23 21.94 28.17
CA ALA A 283 -28.83 20.64 27.86
C ALA A 283 -30.37 20.70 27.87
N ASN A 284 -31.00 19.89 27.02
CA ASN A 284 -32.46 19.75 26.98
C ASN A 284 -32.98 19.18 28.32
N SER A 285 -33.50 20.09 29.13
CA SER A 285 -34.04 19.92 30.48
C SER A 285 -35.51 19.48 30.50
N ARG A 286 -36.16 19.40 29.32
CA ARG A 286 -37.60 19.19 29.15
C ARG A 286 -38.46 20.20 29.95
N GLY A 287 -37.99 21.44 30.11
CA GLY A 287 -38.66 22.50 30.89
C GLY A 287 -38.21 22.62 32.35
N GLY A 288 -37.22 21.86 32.80
CA GLY A 288 -36.55 22.06 34.08
C GLY A 288 -35.67 23.31 34.05
N ARG A 289 -35.51 24.03 35.17
CA ARG A 289 -34.67 25.24 35.24
C ARG A 289 -33.91 25.29 36.56
N LEU A 290 -32.74 25.91 36.53
CA LEU A 290 -31.97 26.25 37.72
C LEU A 290 -32.75 27.23 38.62
N PRO A 291 -32.43 27.36 39.92
CA PRO A 291 -33.13 28.27 40.84
C PRO A 291 -33.12 29.77 40.44
N ASN A 292 -32.25 30.17 39.51
CA ASN A 292 -32.18 31.51 38.94
C ASN A 292 -32.99 31.66 37.62
N GLY A 293 -33.66 30.61 37.15
CA GLY A 293 -34.45 30.58 35.92
C GLY A 293 -33.69 30.16 34.66
N GLN A 294 -32.38 29.89 34.73
CA GLN A 294 -31.58 29.50 33.57
C GLN A 294 -31.75 28.01 33.19
N ILE A 295 -31.39 27.68 31.94
CA ILE A 295 -31.30 26.28 31.48
C ILE A 295 -30.05 25.61 32.08
N PRO A 296 -30.18 24.41 32.69
CA PRO A 296 -29.05 23.69 33.25
C PRO A 296 -28.11 23.11 32.17
N SER A 297 -26.83 22.97 32.51
CA SER A 297 -25.84 22.28 31.68
C SER A 297 -25.96 20.76 31.77
N SER A 298 -25.29 20.06 30.84
CA SER A 298 -25.21 18.59 30.86
C SER A 298 -24.65 18.04 32.18
N ALA A 299 -23.60 18.67 32.73
CA ALA A 299 -23.04 18.30 34.03
C ALA A 299 -23.97 18.63 35.22
N GLN A 300 -24.74 19.72 35.14
CA GLN A 300 -25.70 20.05 36.20
C GLN A 300 -26.86 19.04 36.23
N ILE A 301 -27.40 18.62 35.08
CA ILE A 301 -28.38 17.53 35.02
C ILE A 301 -27.79 16.20 35.51
N ALA A 302 -26.51 15.91 35.24
CA ALA A 302 -25.85 14.71 35.74
C ALA A 302 -25.63 14.73 37.26
N ALA A 303 -25.40 15.91 37.86
CA ALA A 303 -25.22 16.09 39.30
C ALA A 303 -26.55 16.15 40.07
N ASP A 304 -27.59 16.72 39.48
CA ASP A 304 -28.96 16.74 40.00
C ASP A 304 -29.97 16.42 38.88
N PRO A 305 -30.34 15.12 38.73
CA PRO A 305 -31.32 14.70 37.74
C PRO A 305 -32.71 15.33 37.89
N SER A 306 -33.05 15.94 39.03
CA SER A 306 -34.33 16.64 39.21
C SER A 306 -34.41 17.95 38.41
N LEU A 307 -33.28 18.46 37.91
CA LEU A 307 -33.21 19.57 36.95
C LEU A 307 -33.70 19.20 35.55
N ARG A 308 -34.02 17.92 35.29
CA ARG A 308 -34.65 17.45 34.05
C ARG A 308 -36.04 16.91 34.34
N ASN A 309 -37.07 17.47 33.72
CA ASN A 309 -38.41 16.90 33.84
C ASN A 309 -38.45 15.50 33.20
N PRO A 310 -39.36 14.60 33.66
CA PRO A 310 -39.54 13.28 33.05
C PRO A 310 -39.81 13.35 31.55
N SER A 311 -39.44 12.28 30.83
CA SER A 311 -39.93 12.05 29.47
C SER A 311 -41.44 11.76 29.48
N ALA A 312 -42.08 11.91 28.32
CA ALA A 312 -43.27 11.13 28.07
C ALA A 312 -42.91 9.64 28.11
N THR A 313 -43.80 8.81 28.66
CA THR A 313 -43.68 7.35 28.69
C THR A 313 -44.63 6.75 27.65
N ALA A 314 -44.23 5.64 27.05
CA ALA A 314 -45.12 4.88 26.16
C ALA A 314 -46.39 4.42 26.91
N ALA A 315 -47.45 4.14 26.15
CA ALA A 315 -48.67 3.55 26.71
C ALA A 315 -48.39 2.14 27.26
N ASP A 316 -47.51 1.38 26.58
CA ASP A 316 -46.87 0.17 27.08
C ASP A 316 -45.33 0.33 27.00
N PRO A 317 -44.65 0.54 28.14
CA PRO A 317 -43.19 0.65 28.17
C PRO A 317 -42.44 -0.66 27.86
N GLU A 318 -43.07 -1.82 28.04
CA GLU A 318 -42.43 -3.12 27.78
C GLU A 318 -42.43 -3.43 26.27
N GLU A 319 -43.52 -3.10 25.57
CA GLU A 319 -43.57 -3.14 24.09
C GLU A 319 -42.59 -2.14 23.46
N ALA A 320 -42.44 -0.95 24.04
CA ALA A 320 -41.53 0.09 23.53
C ALA A 320 -40.03 -0.27 23.68
N GLU A 321 -39.63 -0.85 24.81
CA GLU A 321 -38.26 -1.32 25.03
C GLU A 321 -37.92 -2.47 24.06
N LEU A 322 -38.79 -3.49 23.98
CA LEU A 322 -38.62 -4.64 23.07
C LEU A 322 -38.55 -4.21 21.61
N ALA A 323 -39.34 -3.22 21.20
CA ALA A 323 -39.30 -2.69 19.84
C ALA A 323 -37.99 -1.95 19.53
N SER A 324 -37.40 -1.30 20.53
CA SER A 324 -36.07 -0.67 20.43
C SER A 324 -34.98 -1.74 20.30
N GLU A 325 -34.99 -2.79 21.12
CA GLU A 325 -34.10 -3.96 20.97
C GLU A 325 -34.21 -4.59 19.57
N PHE A 326 -35.42 -4.69 19.01
CA PHE A 326 -35.64 -5.18 17.65
C PHE A 326 -35.09 -4.24 16.56
N VAL A 327 -35.10 -2.92 16.76
CA VAL A 327 -34.47 -1.95 15.85
C VAL A 327 -32.94 -2.07 15.92
N GLU A 328 -32.36 -2.09 17.12
CA GLU A 328 -30.91 -2.28 17.30
C GLU A 328 -30.44 -3.62 16.69
N HIS A 329 -31.17 -4.70 16.90
CA HIS A 329 -30.87 -6.01 16.32
C HIS A 329 -31.05 -6.06 14.80
N PHE A 330 -32.02 -5.32 14.24
CA PHE A 330 -32.16 -5.19 12.79
C PHE A 330 -31.06 -4.31 12.17
N LEU A 331 -30.68 -3.22 12.83
CA LEU A 331 -29.56 -2.37 12.44
C LEU A 331 -28.23 -3.12 12.51
N ASP A 332 -28.01 -3.97 13.52
CA ASP A 332 -26.77 -4.77 13.67
C ASP A 332 -25.53 -3.87 13.68
N PHE A 333 -25.64 -2.77 14.43
CA PHE A 333 -24.62 -1.72 14.53
C PHE A 333 -23.60 -2.07 15.61
N THR A 334 -22.76 -3.05 15.31
CA THR A 334 -21.70 -3.54 16.20
C THR A 334 -20.42 -2.69 16.09
N PRO A 335 -19.46 -2.78 17.04
CA PRO A 335 -18.13 -2.20 16.91
C PRO A 335 -17.36 -2.69 15.67
N GLU A 336 -17.65 -3.92 15.21
CA GLU A 336 -17.15 -4.47 13.95
C GLU A 336 -17.78 -3.78 12.73
N ARG A 337 -19.11 -3.56 12.75
CA ARG A 337 -19.79 -2.77 11.71
C ARG A 337 -19.23 -1.34 11.64
N MET A 338 -19.02 -0.70 12.79
CA MET A 338 -18.41 0.63 12.89
C MET A 338 -16.97 0.66 12.35
N ARG A 339 -16.17 -0.39 12.61
CA ARG A 339 -14.83 -0.59 12.03
C ARG A 339 -14.86 -0.74 10.51
N ASN A 340 -15.78 -1.54 9.98
CA ASN A 340 -15.95 -1.75 8.54
C ASN A 340 -16.38 -0.46 7.84
N ILE A 341 -17.34 0.28 8.39
CA ILE A 341 -17.77 1.59 7.88
C ILE A 341 -16.61 2.60 7.90
N SER A 342 -15.86 2.68 9.00
CA SER A 342 -14.71 3.58 9.14
C SER A 342 -13.58 3.27 8.15
N THR A 343 -13.41 1.99 7.79
CA THR A 343 -12.37 1.50 6.88
C THR A 343 -12.80 1.63 5.41
N ASN A 344 -14.04 1.27 5.08
CA ASN A 344 -14.59 1.28 3.73
C ASN A 344 -16.11 1.51 3.69
N ILE A 345 -16.50 2.79 3.62
CA ILE A 345 -17.88 3.24 3.47
C ILE A 345 -18.62 2.66 2.24
N PHE A 346 -17.89 2.29 1.17
CA PHE A 346 -18.51 1.79 -0.08
C PHE A 346 -18.98 0.32 0.05
N GLN A 347 -18.24 -0.51 0.76
CA GLN A 347 -18.65 -1.89 1.09
C GLN A 347 -19.78 -1.89 2.11
N ALA A 348 -19.69 -1.06 3.15
CA ALA A 348 -20.80 -0.89 4.09
C ALA A 348 -22.10 -0.44 3.40
N HIS A 349 -22.02 0.40 2.36
CA HIS A 349 -23.18 0.77 1.54
C HIS A 349 -23.74 -0.42 0.74
N ARG A 350 -22.90 -1.34 0.24
CA ARG A 350 -23.37 -2.61 -0.37
C ARG A 350 -24.06 -3.49 0.66
N GLU A 351 -23.41 -3.73 1.80
CA GLU A 351 -23.97 -4.50 2.91
C GLU A 351 -25.33 -3.95 3.36
N ALA A 352 -25.50 -2.62 3.38
CA ALA A 352 -26.77 -1.96 3.69
C ALA A 352 -27.86 -2.17 2.62
N ILE A 353 -27.51 -2.29 1.33
CA ILE A 353 -28.44 -2.69 0.26
C ILE A 353 -28.86 -4.14 0.46
N ASP A 354 -27.90 -5.06 0.60
CA ASP A 354 -28.18 -6.50 0.70
C ASP A 354 -28.94 -6.87 2.01
N LYS A 355 -28.69 -6.14 3.10
CA LYS A 355 -29.44 -6.20 4.36
C LYS A 355 -30.81 -5.52 4.28
N GLY A 356 -31.04 -4.68 3.26
CA GLY A 356 -32.33 -4.05 2.97
C GLY A 356 -32.63 -2.80 3.80
N LEU A 357 -31.61 -2.06 4.27
CA LEU A 357 -31.77 -0.84 5.07
C LEU A 357 -32.40 0.33 4.28
N PHE A 358 -32.36 0.28 2.95
CA PHE A 358 -33.03 1.25 2.08
C PHE A 358 -34.55 1.02 1.92
N HIS A 359 -35.07 -0.13 2.36
CA HIS A 359 -36.49 -0.48 2.28
C HIS A 359 -37.35 0.13 3.42
N TRP A 360 -36.72 0.63 4.49
CA TRP A 360 -37.40 1.09 5.70
C TRP A 360 -36.80 2.41 6.20
N SER A 361 -37.65 3.24 6.81
CA SER A 361 -37.26 4.14 7.91
C SER A 361 -37.58 3.45 9.23
N GLU A 362 -37.02 3.92 10.34
CA GLU A 362 -37.32 3.33 11.66
C GLU A 362 -38.83 3.39 11.96
N THR A 363 -39.45 4.55 11.72
CA THR A 363 -40.91 4.77 11.83
C THR A 363 -41.71 3.77 10.98
N ALA A 364 -41.26 3.48 9.75
CA ALA A 364 -41.92 2.50 8.89
C ALA A 364 -41.72 1.06 9.38
N PHE A 365 -40.54 0.74 9.92
CA PHE A 365 -40.22 -0.57 10.48
C PHE A 365 -41.06 -0.85 11.73
N LEU A 366 -41.01 0.02 12.73
CA LEU A 366 -41.81 -0.09 13.96
C LEU A 366 -43.31 -0.24 13.63
N ARG A 367 -43.85 0.64 12.77
CA ARG A 367 -45.30 0.66 12.47
C ARG A 367 -45.80 -0.48 11.58
N TYR A 368 -45.06 -0.87 10.55
CA TYR A 368 -45.55 -1.81 9.52
C TYR A 368 -44.84 -3.17 9.50
N LYS A 369 -43.62 -3.28 10.08
CA LYS A 369 -42.88 -4.54 10.18
C LYS A 369 -43.04 -5.19 11.55
N LEU A 370 -42.99 -4.42 12.64
CA LEU A 370 -43.27 -4.92 14.00
C LEU A 370 -44.76 -4.81 14.37
N GLY A 371 -45.44 -3.75 13.90
CA GLY A 371 -46.90 -3.59 14.03
C GLY A 371 -47.37 -2.77 15.22
N LEU A 372 -46.44 -2.07 15.90
CA LEU A 372 -46.71 -1.20 17.06
C LEU A 372 -47.80 -0.17 16.77
N ASP A 373 -48.48 0.29 17.82
CA ASP A 373 -49.48 1.35 17.74
C ASP A 373 -48.88 2.72 17.29
N ALA A 374 -49.72 3.64 16.83
CA ALA A 374 -49.23 4.88 16.24
C ALA A 374 -48.65 5.87 17.27
N ASP A 375 -49.15 5.88 18.50
CA ASP A 375 -48.72 6.81 19.55
C ASP A 375 -47.37 6.36 20.15
N THR A 376 -47.14 5.05 20.27
CA THR A 376 -45.82 4.50 20.68
C THR A 376 -44.76 4.68 19.59
N VAL A 377 -45.11 4.54 18.30
CA VAL A 377 -44.17 4.81 17.20
C VAL A 377 -43.78 6.29 17.13
N ASP A 378 -44.73 7.23 17.28
CA ASP A 378 -44.41 8.67 17.31
C ASP A 378 -43.53 9.05 18.52
N LEU A 379 -43.66 8.33 19.64
CA LEU A 379 -42.81 8.54 20.82
C LEU A 379 -41.38 8.02 20.62
N LEU A 380 -41.19 6.89 19.93
CA LEU A 380 -39.88 6.30 19.66
C LEU A 380 -39.14 7.05 18.53
N SER A 381 -39.74 7.07 17.34
CA SER A 381 -39.10 7.50 16.09
C SER A 381 -39.75 8.75 15.46
N GLY A 382 -40.88 9.22 16.01
CA GLY A 382 -41.63 10.35 15.47
C GLY A 382 -42.22 10.07 14.09
N SER A 383 -41.74 10.83 13.10
CA SER A 383 -42.23 10.80 11.71
C SER A 383 -41.09 10.70 10.69
N ASP A 384 -40.02 9.98 11.06
CA ASP A 384 -38.86 9.78 10.18
C ASP A 384 -39.19 9.02 8.88
N ASN A 385 -38.55 9.46 7.79
CA ASN A 385 -38.62 8.86 6.47
C ASN A 385 -37.26 8.79 5.73
N SER A 386 -36.13 8.97 6.43
CA SER A 386 -34.81 8.59 5.92
C SER A 386 -34.67 7.06 5.83
N PRO A 387 -33.80 6.52 4.97
CA PRO A 387 -33.46 5.10 5.00
C PRO A 387 -32.61 4.78 6.24
N MET A 388 -32.77 3.59 6.82
CA MET A 388 -31.98 3.11 7.96
C MET A 388 -30.47 2.92 7.65
N TRP A 389 -30.03 3.28 6.44
CA TRP A 389 -28.62 3.47 6.08
C TRP A 389 -28.01 4.73 6.73
N GLU A 390 -28.78 5.79 6.95
CA GLU A 390 -28.23 7.01 7.58
C GLU A 390 -27.74 6.70 9.02
N GLU A 391 -28.44 5.83 9.75
CA GLU A 391 -28.04 5.32 11.06
C GLU A 391 -26.71 4.54 11.07
N TRP A 392 -26.26 3.96 9.95
CA TRP A 392 -24.95 3.30 9.90
C TRP A 392 -23.81 4.32 9.80
N TYR A 393 -23.87 5.22 8.81
CA TYR A 393 -22.76 6.14 8.59
C TYR A 393 -22.72 7.28 9.61
N ASP A 394 -23.86 7.89 9.97
CA ASP A 394 -23.84 9.04 10.87
C ASP A 394 -23.57 8.63 12.32
N ASN A 395 -24.01 7.46 12.82
CA ASN A 395 -23.56 6.98 14.13
C ASN A 395 -22.07 6.62 14.15
N THR A 396 -21.49 6.15 13.02
CA THR A 396 -20.04 5.95 12.91
C THR A 396 -19.29 7.28 12.94
N TYR A 397 -19.70 8.26 12.14
CA TYR A 397 -19.06 9.57 12.10
C TYR A 397 -19.25 10.37 13.40
N PHE A 398 -20.45 10.35 14.01
CA PHE A 398 -20.70 11.02 15.29
C PHE A 398 -20.12 10.27 16.51
N GLY A 399 -19.83 8.97 16.38
CA GLY A 399 -19.03 8.19 17.33
C GLY A 399 -17.55 8.57 17.37
N ALA A 400 -17.05 9.39 16.44
CA ALA A 400 -15.67 9.86 16.45
C ALA A 400 -15.34 10.59 17.76
N THR A 401 -14.21 10.24 18.38
CA THR A 401 -13.67 10.94 19.55
C THR A 401 -12.76 12.10 19.15
N THR A 402 -12.11 11.99 17.99
CA THR A 402 -11.19 12.98 17.45
C THR A 402 -11.85 13.74 16.30
N TRP A 403 -11.92 15.07 16.42
CA TRP A 403 -12.52 15.96 15.42
C TRP A 403 -11.55 17.07 15.03
N ARG A 404 -11.62 17.50 13.77
CA ARG A 404 -10.92 18.68 13.24
C ARG A 404 -11.90 19.68 12.65
N THR A 405 -11.50 20.95 12.64
CA THR A 405 -12.08 22.03 11.83
C THR A 405 -10.94 22.77 11.13
N ILE A 406 -11.25 23.76 10.28
CA ILE A 406 -10.24 24.51 9.51
C ILE A 406 -9.97 25.86 10.18
N ASP A 407 -8.68 26.20 10.30
CA ASP A 407 -8.24 27.47 10.87
C ASP A 407 -8.75 28.67 10.07
N LYS A 408 -9.10 29.73 10.80
CA LYS A 408 -9.76 30.95 10.27
C LYS A 408 -11.07 30.65 9.50
N GLY A 409 -11.64 29.46 9.66
CA GLY A 409 -12.93 29.00 9.13
C GLY A 409 -12.85 28.20 7.82
N LEU A 410 -13.84 27.32 7.61
CA LEU A 410 -13.89 26.38 6.48
C LEU A 410 -13.87 27.05 5.10
N ASN A 411 -14.21 28.34 4.97
CA ASN A 411 -14.02 29.10 3.74
C ASN A 411 -12.54 29.16 3.29
N SER A 412 -11.56 28.87 4.14
CA SER A 412 -10.15 28.79 3.71
C SER A 412 -9.92 27.68 2.67
N LEU A 413 -10.63 26.54 2.75
CA LEU A 413 -10.52 25.45 1.76
C LEU A 413 -10.91 25.89 0.34
N PRO A 414 -12.13 26.42 0.07
CA PRO A 414 -12.45 26.93 -1.27
C PRO A 414 -11.60 28.17 -1.64
N ARG A 415 -11.19 29.02 -0.69
CA ARG A 415 -10.30 30.18 -0.97
C ARG A 415 -8.97 29.74 -1.58
N ALA A 416 -8.42 28.60 -1.16
CA ALA A 416 -7.17 28.06 -1.70
C ALA A 416 -7.26 27.66 -3.20
N PHE A 417 -8.47 27.52 -3.77
CA PHE A 417 -8.66 27.37 -5.22
C PHE A 417 -8.67 28.70 -5.99
N GLU A 418 -8.84 29.86 -5.35
CA GLU A 418 -9.04 31.15 -6.04
C GLU A 418 -7.95 31.49 -7.06
N PRO A 419 -6.64 31.30 -6.80
CA PRO A 419 -5.60 31.55 -7.81
C PRO A 419 -5.66 30.58 -9.00
N HIS A 420 -6.09 29.34 -8.77
CA HIS A 420 -6.08 28.25 -9.75
C HIS A 420 -7.30 28.29 -10.70
N VAL A 421 -8.39 28.94 -10.29
CA VAL A 421 -9.58 29.18 -11.12
C VAL A 421 -9.66 30.62 -11.67
N GLN A 422 -8.71 31.50 -11.34
CA GLN A 422 -8.72 32.89 -11.74
C GLN A 422 -8.72 33.04 -13.28
N GLY A 423 -9.66 33.80 -13.82
CA GLY A 423 -9.82 34.00 -15.26
C GLY A 423 -10.59 32.87 -15.98
N LYS A 424 -10.85 31.73 -15.32
CA LYS A 424 -11.69 30.62 -15.80
C LYS A 424 -13.00 30.48 -15.01
N ILE A 425 -13.50 31.58 -14.44
CA ILE A 425 -14.74 31.62 -13.67
C ILE A 425 -15.57 32.87 -13.98
N THR A 426 -16.89 32.72 -14.03
CA THR A 426 -17.87 33.81 -14.06
C THR A 426 -18.78 33.72 -12.84
N TYR A 427 -18.78 34.77 -12.03
CA TYR A 427 -19.66 34.95 -10.87
C TYR A 427 -21.02 35.55 -11.25
N GLY A 428 -21.99 35.45 -10.35
CA GLY A 428 -23.33 36.03 -10.48
C GLY A 428 -24.23 35.43 -11.59
N ARG A 429 -23.74 34.48 -12.39
CA ARG A 429 -24.43 33.96 -13.59
C ARG A 429 -25.39 32.83 -13.23
N LYS A 430 -26.67 33.17 -13.13
CA LYS A 430 -27.78 32.24 -12.87
C LYS A 430 -28.14 31.45 -14.14
N VAL A 431 -27.67 30.20 -14.24
CA VAL A 431 -28.11 29.26 -15.29
C VAL A 431 -29.58 28.89 -15.09
N GLU A 432 -30.33 28.86 -16.19
CA GLU A 432 -31.76 28.50 -16.23
C GLU A 432 -32.09 27.31 -17.14
N GLY A 433 -31.10 26.78 -17.87
CA GLY A 433 -31.34 25.67 -18.78
C GLY A 433 -30.11 25.10 -19.46
N LEU A 434 -30.24 23.84 -19.87
CA LEU A 434 -29.35 23.13 -20.76
C LEU A 434 -30.15 22.73 -22.01
N ALA A 435 -29.56 22.92 -23.18
CA ALA A 435 -30.09 22.39 -24.44
C ALA A 435 -29.00 21.55 -25.11
N TYR A 436 -29.38 20.45 -25.78
CA TYR A 436 -28.46 19.63 -26.54
C TYR A 436 -28.82 19.68 -28.02
N ASP A 437 -27.83 19.99 -28.86
CA ASP A 437 -27.99 19.98 -30.30
C ASP A 437 -27.41 18.70 -30.91
N ASN A 438 -28.28 17.92 -31.54
CA ASN A 438 -27.92 16.68 -32.23
C ASN A 438 -27.14 16.92 -33.54
N ALA A 439 -27.09 18.15 -34.08
CA ALA A 439 -26.34 18.47 -35.28
C ALA A 439 -24.86 18.80 -35.01
N THR A 440 -24.55 19.38 -33.84
CA THR A 440 -23.18 19.67 -33.38
C THR A 440 -22.66 18.71 -32.31
N SER A 441 -23.54 17.90 -31.71
CA SER A 441 -23.26 17.03 -30.55
C SER A 441 -22.72 17.79 -29.34
N LYS A 442 -23.29 18.96 -29.06
CA LYS A 442 -22.89 19.88 -27.98
C LYS A 442 -24.03 20.21 -27.04
N VAL A 443 -23.66 20.69 -25.85
CA VAL A 443 -24.57 21.25 -24.85
C VAL A 443 -24.44 22.77 -24.80
N SER A 444 -25.55 23.48 -24.99
CA SER A 444 -25.68 24.92 -24.77
C SER A 444 -26.11 25.18 -23.32
N VAL A 445 -25.31 25.95 -22.58
CA VAL A 445 -25.66 26.44 -21.24
C VAL A 445 -26.39 27.78 -21.39
N ASN A 446 -27.56 27.93 -20.77
CA ASN A 446 -28.46 29.07 -20.98
C ASN A 446 -28.64 29.88 -19.69
N TRP A 447 -28.59 31.21 -19.80
CA TRP A 447 -28.77 32.15 -18.68
C TRP A 447 -29.45 33.45 -19.17
N ARG A 448 -29.72 34.38 -18.24
CA ARG A 448 -30.13 35.75 -18.56
C ARG A 448 -29.35 36.75 -17.69
N ASP A 449 -28.97 37.88 -18.29
CA ASP A 449 -28.42 39.05 -17.59
C ASP A 449 -29.53 40.07 -17.23
N ASP A 450 -30.75 39.86 -17.74
CA ASP A 450 -32.00 40.60 -17.45
C ASP A 450 -33.10 39.55 -17.26
N GLU A 451 -33.64 39.44 -16.05
CA GLU A 451 -34.64 38.43 -15.69
C GLU A 451 -35.95 38.53 -16.49
N PHE A 452 -36.22 39.68 -17.13
CA PHE A 452 -37.40 39.91 -17.98
C PHE A 452 -37.12 39.77 -19.48
N ALA A 453 -35.88 39.50 -19.89
CA ALA A 453 -35.56 39.20 -21.28
C ALA A 453 -36.34 37.96 -21.76
N MET A 454 -36.94 38.00 -22.95
CA MET A 454 -37.77 36.88 -23.45
C MET A 454 -36.94 35.73 -24.04
N VAL A 455 -35.76 36.01 -24.59
CA VAL A 455 -34.82 35.01 -25.16
C VAL A 455 -33.58 34.94 -24.27
N PRO A 456 -33.12 33.75 -23.86
CA PRO A 456 -31.92 33.64 -23.04
C PRO A 456 -30.65 33.87 -23.86
N GLN A 457 -29.56 34.21 -23.16
CA GLN A 457 -28.21 34.04 -23.72
C GLN A 457 -27.79 32.58 -23.59
N SER A 458 -26.93 32.12 -24.50
CA SER A 458 -26.44 30.75 -24.53
C SER A 458 -24.99 30.68 -24.97
N GLU A 459 -24.25 29.72 -24.40
CA GLU A 459 -22.88 29.41 -24.80
C GLU A 459 -22.71 27.90 -24.95
N GLU A 460 -22.05 27.48 -26.04
CA GLU A 460 -21.82 26.07 -26.35
C GLU A 460 -20.55 25.53 -25.67
N TYR A 461 -20.66 24.27 -25.25
CA TYR A 461 -19.61 23.44 -24.69
C TYR A 461 -19.74 22.02 -25.25
N ASP A 462 -18.65 21.26 -25.28
CA ASP A 462 -18.70 19.85 -25.65
C ASP A 462 -19.38 19.02 -24.55
N TYR A 463 -19.12 19.33 -23.27
CA TYR A 463 -19.72 18.68 -22.09
C TYR A 463 -20.06 19.68 -20.98
N ALA A 464 -21.01 19.31 -20.11
CA ALA A 464 -21.41 20.07 -18.93
C ALA A 464 -21.30 19.22 -17.64
N MET A 465 -20.37 19.58 -16.77
CA MET A 465 -20.20 19.07 -15.41
C MET A 465 -21.07 19.90 -14.46
N VAL A 466 -22.19 19.36 -13.98
CA VAL A 466 -23.19 20.10 -13.19
C VAL A 466 -23.03 19.78 -11.71
N ALA A 467 -22.45 20.72 -10.97
CA ALA A 467 -22.33 20.70 -9.50
C ALA A 467 -23.52 21.35 -8.77
N VAL A 468 -24.47 21.94 -9.52
CA VAL A 468 -25.69 22.56 -8.97
C VAL A 468 -26.63 21.48 -8.41
N PRO A 469 -27.18 21.63 -7.18
CA PRO A 469 -28.09 20.66 -6.61
C PRO A 469 -29.42 20.58 -7.35
N PHE A 470 -30.03 19.38 -7.36
CA PHE A 470 -31.31 19.10 -8.01
C PHE A 470 -32.48 19.96 -7.50
N SER A 471 -32.41 20.49 -6.28
CA SER A 471 -33.31 21.53 -5.75
C SER A 471 -33.41 22.76 -6.64
N LYS A 472 -32.37 23.07 -7.43
CA LYS A 472 -32.35 24.14 -8.44
C LYS A 472 -32.42 23.62 -9.87
N VAL A 473 -31.76 22.51 -10.21
CA VAL A 473 -31.83 21.91 -11.57
C VAL A 473 -33.28 21.55 -11.96
N ARG A 474 -34.16 21.21 -11.00
CA ARG A 474 -35.60 21.00 -11.28
C ARG A 474 -36.39 22.22 -11.73
N LEU A 475 -35.78 23.41 -11.70
CA LEU A 475 -36.37 24.65 -12.24
C LEU A 475 -35.87 24.93 -13.66
N TRP A 476 -34.89 24.18 -14.16
CA TRP A 476 -34.26 24.41 -15.46
C TRP A 476 -35.06 23.82 -16.61
N ARG A 477 -34.91 24.43 -17.79
CA ARG A 477 -35.25 23.76 -19.07
C ARG A 477 -34.08 22.85 -19.44
N THR A 478 -34.28 21.54 -19.46
CA THR A 478 -33.22 20.56 -19.75
C THR A 478 -33.53 19.76 -21.03
N PRO A 479 -32.57 18.98 -21.57
CA PRO A 479 -32.87 17.90 -22.50
C PRO A 479 -33.84 16.89 -21.89
N GLN A 480 -34.45 16.03 -22.73
CA GLN A 480 -35.36 14.98 -22.27
C GLN A 480 -34.56 13.78 -21.73
N TYR A 481 -34.01 13.95 -20.52
CA TYR A 481 -33.32 12.88 -19.79
C TYR A 481 -34.17 11.63 -19.61
N SER A 482 -33.52 10.51 -19.28
CA SER A 482 -34.13 9.25 -18.94
C SER A 482 -35.21 9.41 -17.87
N SER A 483 -36.19 8.51 -17.87
CA SER A 483 -37.30 8.54 -16.92
C SER A 483 -36.81 8.49 -15.46
N LEU A 484 -35.64 7.88 -15.22
CA LEU A 484 -35.04 7.76 -13.89
C LEU A 484 -34.33 9.05 -13.47
N LEU A 485 -33.44 9.59 -14.29
CA LEU A 485 -32.73 10.85 -14.01
C LEU A 485 -33.70 12.03 -13.92
N SER A 486 -34.71 12.09 -14.80
CA SER A 486 -35.80 13.08 -14.74
C SER A 486 -36.57 13.03 -13.42
N ARG A 487 -36.84 11.83 -12.87
CA ARG A 487 -37.44 11.68 -11.54
C ARG A 487 -36.49 12.12 -10.43
N ALA A 488 -35.22 11.72 -10.48
CA ALA A 488 -34.26 12.09 -9.46
C ALA A 488 -34.11 13.62 -9.36
N ILE A 489 -33.91 14.31 -10.49
CA ILE A 489 -33.87 15.77 -10.57
C ILE A 489 -35.11 16.40 -9.94
N SER A 490 -36.31 15.94 -10.32
CA SER A 490 -37.58 16.55 -9.87
C SER A 490 -38.03 16.16 -8.45
N THR A 491 -37.61 15.01 -7.91
CA THR A 491 -38.18 14.43 -6.67
C THR A 491 -37.20 14.11 -5.55
N LEU A 492 -35.87 14.12 -5.78
CA LEU A 492 -34.89 13.94 -4.70
C LEU A 492 -35.16 14.95 -3.57
N ASN A 493 -35.30 14.45 -2.35
CA ASN A 493 -35.55 15.30 -1.18
C ASN A 493 -34.26 15.95 -0.64
N TYR A 494 -34.41 17.13 -0.05
CA TYR A 494 -33.33 17.90 0.57
C TYR A 494 -33.72 18.27 1.99
N ALA A 495 -32.86 17.93 2.93
CA ALA A 495 -32.99 18.38 4.30
C ALA A 495 -32.66 19.87 4.41
N GLN A 496 -33.21 20.49 5.44
CA GLN A 496 -33.08 21.93 5.67
C GLN A 496 -32.48 22.21 7.03
N SER A 497 -31.80 23.36 7.10
CA SER A 497 -31.42 23.96 8.37
C SER A 497 -31.50 25.48 8.31
N CYS A 498 -31.65 26.08 9.49
CA CYS A 498 -31.37 27.48 9.69
C CYS A 498 -30.42 27.69 10.87
N LYS A 499 -29.47 28.61 10.66
CA LYS A 499 -28.42 28.98 11.60
C LYS A 499 -28.47 30.47 11.91
N VAL A 500 -28.24 30.82 13.18
CA VAL A 500 -28.10 32.20 13.66
C VAL A 500 -26.84 32.34 14.48
N ALA A 501 -25.92 33.17 14.00
CA ALA A 501 -24.68 33.55 14.67
C ALA A 501 -24.85 34.94 15.32
N LEU A 502 -24.45 35.09 16.58
CA LEU A 502 -24.57 36.32 17.38
C LEU A 502 -23.20 36.76 17.89
N HIS A 503 -22.85 38.04 17.71
CA HIS A 503 -21.53 38.59 18.05
C HIS A 503 -21.55 39.40 19.34
N TYR A 504 -20.58 39.10 20.22
CA TYR A 504 -20.46 39.63 21.58
C TYR A 504 -19.13 40.38 21.76
N LYS A 505 -19.11 41.39 22.64
CA LYS A 505 -17.92 42.24 22.88
C LYS A 505 -16.75 41.45 23.47
N THR A 506 -17.03 40.46 24.31
CA THR A 506 -16.09 39.50 24.88
C THR A 506 -16.61 38.07 24.76
N ARG A 507 -15.73 37.08 24.97
CA ARG A 507 -16.09 35.66 25.10
C ARG A 507 -16.62 35.32 26.50
N PHE A 508 -17.59 36.08 27.00
CA PHE A 508 -18.08 36.02 28.38
C PHE A 508 -18.53 34.62 28.88
N TRP A 509 -18.86 33.69 27.97
CA TRP A 509 -19.16 32.28 28.29
C TRP A 509 -17.94 31.47 28.74
N GLU A 510 -16.71 31.93 28.48
CA GLU A 510 -15.44 31.31 28.90
C GLU A 510 -14.95 31.80 30.27
N HIS A 511 -15.54 32.88 30.79
CA HIS A 511 -15.08 33.59 31.99
C HIS A 511 -16.13 33.64 33.11
N GLN A 512 -17.16 32.80 33.03
CA GLN A 512 -18.18 32.59 34.06
C GLN A 512 -17.78 31.45 35.04
N GLU A 513 -18.52 31.31 36.14
CA GLU A 513 -18.32 30.27 37.16
C GLU A 513 -18.32 28.84 36.59
N ASN A 514 -19.14 28.60 35.56
CA ASN A 514 -19.20 27.33 34.81
C ASN A 514 -18.79 27.62 33.35
N PRO A 515 -17.48 27.69 33.03
CA PRO A 515 -17.01 28.16 31.73
C PRO A 515 -17.22 27.12 30.62
N ILE A 516 -17.57 27.58 29.43
CA ILE A 516 -17.85 26.75 28.25
C ILE A 516 -16.73 26.93 27.23
N PHE A 517 -15.96 25.88 26.97
CA PHE A 517 -14.87 25.89 25.99
C PHE A 517 -15.24 24.97 24.82
N GLY A 518 -15.69 25.56 23.71
CA GLY A 518 -16.21 24.83 22.54
C GLY A 518 -17.46 23.98 22.83
N GLY A 519 -17.74 23.02 21.95
CA GLY A 519 -18.89 22.10 22.07
C GLY A 519 -20.20 22.64 21.50
N CYS A 520 -21.11 21.72 21.19
CA CYS A 520 -22.53 22.01 20.91
C CYS A 520 -23.41 21.48 22.06
N GLY A 521 -24.22 22.34 22.66
CA GLY A 521 -25.31 21.98 23.57
C GLY A 521 -26.66 21.90 22.88
N SER A 522 -27.71 21.56 23.64
CA SER A 522 -29.11 21.59 23.22
C SER A 522 -29.97 22.39 24.19
N ALA A 523 -30.97 23.11 23.71
CA ALA A 523 -31.87 23.90 24.56
C ALA A 523 -33.34 23.63 24.23
N ASP A 524 -34.16 23.42 25.26
CA ASP A 524 -35.62 23.24 25.14
C ASP A 524 -36.38 24.57 24.98
N ILE A 525 -35.82 25.50 24.18
CA ILE A 525 -36.45 26.78 23.84
C ILE A 525 -37.07 26.67 22.44
N PRO A 526 -38.37 26.97 22.25
CA PRO A 526 -39.02 26.86 20.94
C PRO A 526 -38.30 27.66 19.84
N GLY A 527 -37.96 26.99 18.73
CA GLY A 527 -37.21 27.58 17.61
C GLY A 527 -35.70 27.68 17.82
N VAL A 528 -35.20 27.19 18.96
CA VAL A 528 -33.79 26.80 19.16
C VAL A 528 -33.71 25.27 19.11
N SER A 529 -32.53 24.73 18.78
CA SER A 529 -32.23 23.31 18.96
C SER A 529 -30.81 23.19 19.52
N SER A 530 -29.79 23.26 18.66
CA SER A 530 -28.40 23.25 19.09
C SER A 530 -27.83 24.67 19.28
N ILE A 531 -26.99 24.83 20.29
CA ILE A 531 -26.21 26.06 20.56
C ILE A 531 -24.74 25.66 20.55
N CYS A 532 -23.93 26.22 19.65
CA CYS A 532 -22.51 25.83 19.52
C CYS A 532 -21.55 26.99 19.79
N TYR A 533 -20.47 26.69 20.52
CA TYR A 533 -19.46 27.64 20.94
C TYR A 533 -18.16 27.44 20.14
N PRO A 534 -17.39 28.51 19.85
CA PRO A 534 -16.14 28.40 19.08
C PRO A 534 -15.09 27.46 19.71
N SER A 535 -14.54 26.55 18.89
CA SER A 535 -13.39 25.70 19.28
C SER A 535 -12.01 26.36 19.05
N TYR A 536 -12.00 27.62 18.61
CA TYR A 536 -10.80 28.42 18.30
C TYR A 536 -10.73 29.67 19.17
N GLN A 537 -9.51 30.18 19.43
CA GLN A 537 -9.24 31.31 20.34
C GLN A 537 -9.83 31.11 21.76
N ILE A 538 -9.77 29.86 22.25
CA ILE A 538 -10.26 29.45 23.56
C ILE A 538 -9.54 30.25 24.67
N ASN A 539 -10.32 30.70 25.67
CA ASN A 539 -9.86 31.51 26.80
C ASN A 539 -9.35 32.92 26.39
N SER A 540 -9.76 33.42 25.23
CA SER A 540 -9.48 34.79 24.80
C SER A 540 -10.42 35.80 25.48
N THR A 541 -9.95 37.03 25.66
CA THR A 541 -10.73 38.15 26.23
C THR A 541 -11.32 39.07 25.15
N GLY A 542 -10.98 38.84 23.88
CA GLY A 542 -11.51 39.61 22.75
C GLY A 542 -12.96 39.25 22.38
N PRO A 543 -13.51 39.89 21.33
CA PRO A 543 -14.86 39.59 20.84
C PRO A 543 -14.99 38.17 20.29
N GLY A 544 -16.22 37.66 20.20
CA GLY A 544 -16.48 36.32 19.70
C GLY A 544 -17.92 36.10 19.25
N VAL A 545 -18.19 34.94 18.63
CA VAL A 545 -19.46 34.64 17.98
C VAL A 545 -20.01 33.27 18.38
N ILE A 546 -21.14 33.25 19.10
CA ILE A 546 -21.87 32.01 19.41
C ILE A 546 -22.77 31.67 18.23
N LEU A 547 -22.86 30.39 17.86
CA LEU A 547 -23.94 29.87 17.03
C LEU A 547 -25.18 29.68 17.92
N GLY A 548 -25.88 30.77 18.20
CA GLY A 548 -26.98 30.82 19.17
C GLY A 548 -28.20 29.99 18.78
N SER A 549 -28.32 29.59 17.51
CA SER A 549 -29.24 28.53 17.09
C SER A 549 -28.72 27.84 15.83
N TYR A 550 -28.78 26.51 15.85
CA TYR A 550 -28.75 25.62 14.68
C TYR A 550 -29.95 24.69 14.79
N VAL A 551 -30.95 24.91 13.93
CA VAL A 551 -32.16 24.08 13.81
C VAL A 551 -32.20 23.39 12.44
N SER A 552 -32.79 22.20 12.37
CA SER A 552 -32.97 21.40 11.16
C SER A 552 -34.46 21.09 10.88
N GLY A 553 -34.72 20.42 9.76
CA GLY A 553 -36.01 19.81 9.43
C GLY A 553 -37.20 20.78 9.42
N THR A 554 -38.35 20.32 9.93
CA THR A 554 -39.60 21.11 9.98
C THR A 554 -39.46 22.39 10.80
N MET A 555 -38.68 22.39 11.89
CA MET A 555 -38.44 23.61 12.68
C MET A 555 -37.64 24.65 11.90
N ALA A 556 -36.66 24.22 11.10
CA ALA A 556 -35.92 25.12 10.21
C ALA A 556 -36.82 25.81 9.18
N ARG A 557 -37.84 25.12 8.65
CA ARG A 557 -38.87 25.72 7.77
C ARG A 557 -39.70 26.78 8.51
N SER A 558 -40.17 26.46 9.71
CA SER A 558 -40.96 27.39 10.54
C SER A 558 -40.19 28.68 10.84
N VAL A 559 -38.91 28.61 11.20
CA VAL A 559 -38.10 29.82 11.46
C VAL A 559 -37.57 30.49 10.18
N ALA A 560 -37.53 29.81 9.04
CA ALA A 560 -37.20 30.42 7.75
C ALA A 560 -38.25 31.43 7.29
N ALA A 561 -39.53 31.17 7.58
CA ALA A 561 -40.66 32.05 7.28
C ALA A 561 -40.72 33.33 8.14
N LEU A 562 -40.01 33.39 9.28
CA LEU A 562 -39.88 34.60 10.09
C LEU A 562 -39.03 35.66 9.38
N SER A 563 -39.26 36.94 9.70
CA SER A 563 -38.31 37.98 9.32
C SER A 563 -36.97 37.74 10.00
N GLU A 564 -35.88 38.14 9.35
CA GLU A 564 -34.53 37.99 9.89
C GLU A 564 -34.40 38.58 11.30
N LYS A 565 -34.94 39.79 11.51
CA LYS A 565 -34.86 40.50 12.78
C LYS A 565 -35.70 39.85 13.87
N ASP A 566 -36.88 39.32 13.55
CA ASP A 566 -37.72 38.63 14.53
C ASP A 566 -37.07 37.32 14.97
N HIS A 567 -36.49 36.56 14.03
CA HIS A 567 -35.75 35.33 14.35
C HIS A 567 -34.50 35.64 15.18
N VAL A 568 -33.67 36.60 14.77
CA VAL A 568 -32.46 37.01 15.50
C VAL A 568 -32.80 37.53 16.90
N ALA A 569 -33.86 38.32 17.06
CA ALA A 569 -34.31 38.79 18.37
C ALA A 569 -34.87 37.66 19.24
N MET A 570 -35.45 36.61 18.65
CA MET A 570 -35.83 35.38 19.36
C MET A 570 -34.60 34.64 19.88
N ILE A 571 -33.57 34.45 19.04
CA ILE A 571 -32.34 33.78 19.45
C ILE A 571 -31.58 34.60 20.51
N GLN A 572 -31.53 35.93 20.39
CA GLN A 572 -30.91 36.78 21.42
C GLN A 572 -31.65 36.69 22.76
N ARG A 573 -32.99 36.59 22.78
CA ARG A 573 -33.74 36.30 24.02
C ARG A 573 -33.42 34.91 24.58
N ALA A 574 -33.25 33.91 23.71
CA ALA A 574 -32.84 32.57 24.12
C ALA A 574 -31.43 32.56 24.75
N MET A 575 -30.48 33.38 24.24
CA MET A 575 -29.15 33.52 24.87
C MET A 575 -29.22 34.18 26.26
N VAL A 576 -30.21 35.04 26.51
CA VAL A 576 -30.48 35.59 27.85
C VAL A 576 -31.14 34.56 28.78
N GLU A 577 -31.97 33.63 28.27
CA GLU A 577 -32.47 32.50 29.07
C GLU A 577 -31.34 31.49 29.42
N VAL A 578 -30.39 31.28 28.51
CA VAL A 578 -29.26 30.36 28.71
C VAL A 578 -28.15 30.96 29.60
N HIS A 579 -27.79 32.23 29.40
CA HIS A 579 -26.64 32.85 30.08
C HIS A 579 -27.01 33.99 31.05
N GLY A 580 -28.27 34.40 31.14
CA GLY A 580 -28.70 35.56 31.92
C GLY A 580 -28.39 36.89 31.23
N GLU A 581 -28.62 37.99 31.95
CA GLU A 581 -28.61 39.36 31.40
C GLU A 581 -27.26 39.78 30.82
N ILE A 582 -26.15 39.15 31.20
CA ILE A 582 -24.83 39.37 30.60
C ILE A 582 -24.83 39.15 29.08
N ALA A 583 -25.65 38.23 28.56
CA ALA A 583 -25.81 38.06 27.12
C ALA A 583 -26.54 39.24 26.45
N ASN A 584 -27.38 39.98 27.18
CA ASN A 584 -27.97 41.23 26.68
C ASN A 584 -26.96 42.37 26.74
N GLU A 585 -26.23 42.48 27.85
CA GLU A 585 -25.19 43.51 28.06
C GLU A 585 -24.06 43.38 27.04
N GLU A 586 -23.59 42.18 26.73
CA GLU A 586 -22.45 41.91 25.84
C GLU A 586 -22.79 41.88 24.35
N TYR A 587 -24.07 41.79 23.98
CA TYR A 587 -24.47 41.70 22.58
C TYR A 587 -24.14 43.01 21.82
N THR A 588 -23.48 42.89 20.67
CA THR A 588 -23.06 44.05 19.88
C THR A 588 -24.11 44.56 18.89
N GLY A 589 -25.23 43.85 18.73
CA GLY A 589 -26.18 44.09 17.64
C GLY A 589 -25.76 43.51 16.29
N ASN A 590 -24.52 43.01 16.15
CA ASN A 590 -24.05 42.30 14.96
C ASN A 590 -24.45 40.82 15.00
N TYR A 591 -24.92 40.30 13.87
CA TYR A 591 -25.39 38.92 13.74
C TYR A 591 -25.23 38.41 12.29
N ASN A 592 -25.45 37.11 12.07
CA ASN A 592 -25.77 36.59 10.74
C ASN A 592 -26.83 35.48 10.82
N ARG A 593 -27.74 35.42 9.84
CA ARG A 593 -28.74 34.35 9.67
C ARG A 593 -28.55 33.69 8.31
N GLN A 594 -28.56 32.37 8.26
CA GLN A 594 -28.58 31.59 7.03
C GLN A 594 -29.62 30.48 7.19
N CYS A 595 -30.74 30.58 6.47
CA CYS A 595 -31.71 29.49 6.34
C CYS A 595 -31.62 28.93 4.92
N TRP A 596 -31.31 27.65 4.76
CA TRP A 596 -30.98 27.08 3.44
C TRP A 596 -32.20 26.81 2.54
N GLU A 597 -33.39 26.63 3.11
CA GLU A 597 -34.67 26.47 2.37
C GLU A 597 -34.96 27.68 1.47
N VAL A 598 -34.72 28.88 1.98
CA VAL A 598 -34.96 30.15 1.27
C VAL A 598 -33.68 30.72 0.63
N ASP A 599 -32.61 29.94 0.52
CA ASP A 599 -31.40 30.35 -0.19
C ASP A 599 -31.64 30.30 -1.71
N GLU A 600 -31.45 31.45 -2.39
CA GLU A 600 -31.71 31.59 -3.83
C GLU A 600 -30.87 30.62 -4.68
N HIS A 601 -29.70 30.21 -4.19
CA HIS A 601 -28.71 29.44 -4.94
C HIS A 601 -28.68 27.96 -4.55
N GLN A 602 -29.22 27.58 -3.38
CA GLN A 602 -29.17 26.20 -2.88
C GLN A 602 -30.54 25.56 -2.57
N ALA A 603 -31.49 26.25 -1.94
CA ALA A 603 -32.79 25.70 -1.50
C ALA A 603 -32.72 24.32 -0.79
N GLY A 604 -31.66 24.08 -0.01
CA GLY A 604 -31.36 22.78 0.58
C GLY A 604 -30.03 22.80 1.34
N ALA A 605 -30.01 22.33 2.58
CA ALA A 605 -28.80 22.28 3.39
C ALA A 605 -27.94 21.05 3.05
N TRP A 606 -28.55 19.89 2.88
CA TRP A 606 -27.95 18.66 2.38
C TRP A 606 -28.99 17.84 1.59
N ALA A 607 -28.56 16.91 0.75
CA ALA A 607 -29.48 15.92 0.19
C ALA A 607 -29.95 15.00 1.33
N SER A 608 -31.21 14.56 1.29
CA SER A 608 -31.77 13.65 2.29
C SER A 608 -32.79 12.78 1.58
N PRO A 609 -32.34 11.71 0.90
CA PRO A 609 -33.21 10.84 0.14
C PRO A 609 -34.20 10.17 1.09
N THR A 610 -35.49 10.18 0.78
CA THR A 610 -36.44 9.36 1.55
C THR A 610 -36.23 7.88 1.23
N VAL A 611 -36.76 6.98 2.07
CA VAL A 611 -36.80 5.51 1.83
C VAL A 611 -36.94 5.16 0.34
N GLY A 612 -36.04 4.31 -0.16
CA GLY A 612 -35.96 3.88 -1.56
C GLY A 612 -35.45 4.89 -2.60
N GLN A 613 -35.29 6.19 -2.30
CA GLN A 613 -34.79 7.17 -3.30
C GLN A 613 -33.33 6.95 -3.67
N GLN A 614 -32.46 6.66 -2.70
CA GLN A 614 -31.01 6.51 -2.93
C GLN A 614 -30.69 5.32 -3.84
N GLU A 615 -31.15 4.13 -3.45
CA GLU A 615 -31.06 2.88 -4.22
C GLU A 615 -31.61 3.05 -5.65
N LEU A 616 -32.77 3.71 -5.79
CA LEU A 616 -33.41 3.93 -7.08
C LEU A 616 -32.66 4.92 -7.98
N PHE A 617 -32.05 5.97 -7.42
CA PHE A 617 -31.52 7.09 -8.23
C PHE A 617 -30.01 7.07 -8.44
N ILE A 618 -29.19 6.51 -7.55
CA ILE A 618 -27.72 6.41 -7.75
C ILE A 618 -27.35 5.77 -9.11
N PRO A 619 -28.00 4.67 -9.55
CA PRO A 619 -27.72 4.08 -10.86
C PRO A 619 -27.97 5.00 -12.07
N ALA A 620 -28.73 6.10 -11.92
CA ALA A 620 -28.90 7.11 -12.95
C ALA A 620 -27.73 8.09 -13.02
N TYR A 621 -27.13 8.45 -11.88
CA TYR A 621 -26.06 9.46 -11.78
C TYR A 621 -24.74 9.02 -12.42
N HIS A 622 -24.59 7.72 -12.65
CA HIS A 622 -23.40 7.07 -13.22
C HIS A 622 -23.51 6.90 -14.75
N ASN A 623 -24.38 7.66 -15.42
CA ASN A 623 -24.49 7.69 -16.89
C ASN A 623 -24.34 9.15 -17.36
N THR A 624 -23.71 9.37 -18.52
CA THR A 624 -23.76 10.66 -19.18
C THR A 624 -24.97 10.70 -20.08
N GLU A 625 -25.80 11.72 -19.94
CA GLU A 625 -26.94 11.94 -20.81
C GLU A 625 -26.80 13.30 -21.51
N TYR A 626 -26.86 13.33 -22.84
CA TYR A 626 -26.73 14.56 -23.63
C TYR A 626 -25.48 15.39 -23.26
N ASN A 627 -24.33 14.71 -23.16
CA ASN A 627 -23.04 15.23 -22.70
C ASN A 627 -23.08 15.97 -21.34
N THR A 628 -24.09 15.69 -20.51
CA THR A 628 -24.26 16.27 -19.17
C THR A 628 -23.96 15.23 -18.10
N ILE A 629 -23.14 15.61 -17.12
CA ILE A 629 -22.67 14.77 -16.01
C ILE A 629 -22.97 15.51 -14.70
N PHE A 630 -23.74 14.91 -13.79
CA PHE A 630 -24.08 15.50 -12.50
C PHE A 630 -23.09 15.06 -11.41
N ILE A 631 -22.66 16.02 -10.58
CA ILE A 631 -21.65 15.84 -9.52
C ILE A 631 -22.03 16.60 -8.23
N GLY A 632 -21.34 16.30 -7.12
CA GLY A 632 -21.63 16.85 -5.79
C GLY A 632 -22.38 15.86 -4.90
N GLU A 633 -22.41 16.14 -3.60
CA GLU A 633 -22.88 15.24 -2.53
C GLU A 633 -24.25 14.60 -2.76
N HIS A 634 -25.17 15.30 -3.44
CA HIS A 634 -26.48 14.77 -3.84
C HIS A 634 -26.44 13.63 -4.88
N THR A 635 -25.26 13.28 -5.36
CA THR A 635 -24.98 12.16 -6.30
C THR A 635 -24.06 11.08 -5.70
N SER A 636 -23.82 11.14 -4.38
CA SER A 636 -22.96 10.21 -3.62
C SER A 636 -23.79 9.31 -2.67
N ILE A 637 -23.13 8.48 -1.87
CA ILE A 637 -23.75 7.51 -0.95
C ILE A 637 -23.92 7.97 0.49
N THR A 638 -23.12 8.94 0.93
CA THR A 638 -23.29 9.62 2.21
C THR A 638 -23.65 11.07 1.94
N HIS A 639 -24.48 11.66 2.79
CA HIS A 639 -25.00 13.01 2.56
C HIS A 639 -24.59 13.97 3.68
N ALA A 640 -24.79 15.27 3.47
CA ALA A 640 -24.27 16.38 4.30
C ALA A 640 -22.74 16.56 4.36
N TRP A 641 -21.94 15.50 4.20
CA TRP A 641 -20.50 15.53 4.36
C TRP A 641 -19.74 16.08 3.14
N ILE A 642 -18.56 16.67 3.39
CA ILE A 642 -17.72 17.28 2.33
C ILE A 642 -17.00 16.22 1.50
N PHE A 643 -16.61 15.09 2.09
CA PHE A 643 -16.02 13.95 1.38
C PHE A 643 -16.88 13.53 0.18
N SER A 644 -18.19 13.39 0.37
CA SER A 644 -19.17 12.96 -0.62
C SER A 644 -19.30 13.94 -1.81
N ALA A 645 -18.93 15.22 -1.61
CA ALA A 645 -18.81 16.19 -2.70
C ALA A 645 -17.45 16.13 -3.43
N LEU A 646 -16.39 15.64 -2.78
CA LEU A 646 -15.10 15.38 -3.43
C LEU A 646 -15.16 14.08 -4.24
N GLU A 647 -15.60 12.98 -3.63
CA GLU A 647 -15.80 11.67 -4.26
C GLU A 647 -16.55 11.79 -5.58
N SER A 648 -17.74 12.40 -5.55
CA SER A 648 -18.59 12.54 -6.74
C SER A 648 -17.98 13.41 -7.84
N ALA A 649 -17.05 14.32 -7.51
CA ALA A 649 -16.26 15.05 -8.49
C ALA A 649 -15.19 14.16 -9.14
N VAL A 650 -14.54 13.26 -8.39
CA VAL A 650 -13.60 12.28 -8.94
C VAL A 650 -14.34 11.24 -9.81
N ARG A 651 -15.49 10.74 -9.35
CA ARG A 651 -16.40 9.87 -10.12
C ARG A 651 -16.82 10.53 -11.43
N GLY A 652 -17.36 11.75 -11.38
CA GLY A 652 -17.80 12.48 -12.57
C GLY A 652 -16.66 12.80 -13.53
N THR A 653 -15.47 13.11 -13.03
CA THR A 653 -14.29 13.35 -13.88
C THR A 653 -13.80 12.04 -14.52
N THR A 654 -13.84 10.91 -13.79
CA THR A 654 -13.56 9.57 -14.35
C THR A 654 -14.55 9.24 -15.48
N GLN A 655 -15.84 9.50 -15.27
CA GLN A 655 -16.91 9.32 -16.26
C GLN A 655 -16.66 10.17 -17.52
N LEU A 656 -16.31 11.46 -17.37
CA LEU A 656 -15.96 12.35 -18.49
C LEU A 656 -14.71 11.87 -19.25
N LEU A 657 -13.66 11.43 -18.55
CA LEU A 657 -12.44 10.93 -19.18
C LEU A 657 -12.69 9.65 -19.99
N LEU A 658 -13.53 8.75 -19.48
CA LEU A 658 -13.96 7.56 -20.21
C LEU A 658 -14.85 7.92 -21.40
N ASP A 659 -15.79 8.87 -21.27
CA ASP A 659 -16.53 9.47 -22.40
C ASP A 659 -15.62 10.07 -23.48
N LEU A 660 -14.46 10.59 -23.08
CA LEU A 660 -13.44 11.10 -23.99
C LEU A 660 -12.54 10.00 -24.58
N GLY A 661 -12.64 8.75 -24.11
CA GLY A 661 -11.80 7.62 -24.47
C GLY A 661 -10.38 7.70 -23.89
N LEU A 662 -10.20 8.54 -22.87
CA LEU A 662 -8.97 8.81 -22.12
C LEU A 662 -8.92 7.87 -20.90
N VAL A 663 -8.76 6.58 -21.16
CA VAL A 663 -8.80 5.49 -20.18
C VAL A 663 -7.57 5.53 -19.27
N ASP A 664 -6.42 5.93 -19.79
CA ASP A 664 -5.18 6.04 -19.02
C ASP A 664 -5.27 7.23 -18.03
N GLU A 665 -5.78 8.38 -18.47
CA GLU A 665 -6.11 9.53 -17.61
C GLU A 665 -7.19 9.18 -16.57
N ALA A 666 -8.22 8.42 -16.97
CA ALA A 666 -9.26 7.92 -16.06
C ALA A 666 -8.74 6.92 -15.00
N LYS A 667 -7.54 6.36 -15.20
CA LYS A 667 -6.81 5.58 -14.19
C LYS A 667 -5.96 6.49 -13.29
N GLN A 668 -5.36 7.56 -13.83
CA GLN A 668 -4.55 8.52 -13.08
C GLN A 668 -5.35 9.32 -12.04
N VAL A 669 -6.62 9.66 -12.31
CA VAL A 669 -7.47 10.38 -11.33
C VAL A 669 -8.05 9.49 -10.24
N LYS A 670 -7.75 8.18 -10.18
CA LYS A 670 -8.28 7.30 -9.14
C LYS A 670 -7.55 7.48 -7.80
N PRO A 671 -8.24 7.41 -6.64
CA PRO A 671 -7.61 7.54 -5.30
C PRO A 671 -6.59 6.45 -4.89
N HIS A 672 -6.15 5.59 -5.80
CA HIS A 672 -5.26 4.46 -5.50
C HIS A 672 -3.76 4.82 -5.47
N SER A 673 -3.39 6.09 -5.68
CA SER A 673 -2.05 6.57 -5.36
C SER A 673 -1.88 6.69 -3.84
N VAL A 674 -1.47 5.58 -3.21
CA VAL A 674 -0.91 5.60 -1.85
C VAL A 674 0.36 6.45 -1.87
N ARG A 675 0.20 7.74 -1.58
CA ARG A 675 1.30 8.62 -1.18
C ARG A 675 1.49 8.46 0.33
N PHE A 676 2.74 8.38 0.76
CA PHE A 676 3.07 8.44 2.18
C PHE A 676 2.65 9.80 2.77
N SER A 677 2.49 9.87 4.10
CA SER A 677 2.63 11.16 4.78
C SER A 677 4.09 11.59 4.69
N GLU A 678 4.33 12.86 4.36
CA GLU A 678 5.68 13.40 4.22
C GLU A 678 6.37 13.58 5.58
N ASP A 679 5.61 13.60 6.68
CA ASP A 679 6.07 13.79 8.05
C ASP A 679 7.12 12.74 8.50
N GLY A 680 7.16 11.58 7.84
CA GLY A 680 8.08 10.47 8.13
C GLY A 680 9.43 10.50 7.40
N PHE A 681 9.65 11.43 6.46
CA PHE A 681 10.83 11.43 5.57
C PHE A 681 11.51 12.81 5.47
N GLY A 682 12.84 12.83 5.33
CA GLY A 682 13.64 14.06 5.31
C GLY A 682 14.39 14.31 3.99
N ASP A 683 14.93 15.52 3.81
CA ASP A 683 15.64 16.01 2.62
C ASP A 683 17.07 15.45 2.43
N GLY A 684 17.29 14.21 2.88
CA GLY A 684 18.60 13.55 2.85
C GLY A 684 19.12 13.27 1.43
N PRO A 685 20.45 13.21 1.23
CA PRO A 685 21.04 12.97 -0.09
C PRO A 685 20.89 11.51 -0.56
N VAL A 686 20.54 10.58 0.33
CA VAL A 686 20.04 9.24 -0.06
C VAL A 686 18.57 9.37 -0.40
N GLN A 687 18.21 9.00 -1.62
CA GLN A 687 16.86 9.13 -2.14
C GLN A 687 16.10 7.81 -1.94
N VAL A 688 14.87 7.94 -1.45
CA VAL A 688 14.03 6.83 -1.00
C VAL A 688 12.67 6.92 -1.69
N SER A 689 12.20 5.81 -2.28
CA SER A 689 10.91 5.76 -2.99
C SER A 689 10.37 4.33 -3.09
N LEU A 690 9.10 4.18 -3.47
CA LEU A 690 8.54 2.86 -3.78
C LEU A 690 8.97 2.41 -5.18
N PRO A 691 9.17 1.10 -5.40
CA PRO A 691 9.22 0.53 -6.74
C PRO A 691 8.00 0.91 -7.56
N SER A 692 8.22 1.33 -8.81
CA SER A 692 7.15 1.70 -9.75
C SER A 692 6.23 0.53 -10.16
N TRP A 693 6.63 -0.70 -9.83
CA TRP A 693 5.98 -1.94 -10.19
C TRP A 693 5.73 -2.81 -8.95
N GLN A 694 4.58 -3.48 -8.92
CA GLN A 694 4.24 -4.52 -7.94
C GLN A 694 3.67 -5.74 -8.67
N TRP A 695 3.99 -6.94 -8.18
CA TRP A 695 3.44 -8.17 -8.72
C TRP A 695 1.99 -8.39 -8.27
N PRO A 696 1.08 -8.86 -9.16
CA PRO A 696 -0.33 -9.08 -8.82
C PRO A 696 -0.55 -9.91 -7.55
N GLY A 697 0.21 -10.99 -7.35
CA GLY A 697 0.10 -11.84 -6.16
C GLY A 697 0.48 -11.15 -4.84
N THR A 698 1.11 -9.96 -4.87
CA THR A 698 1.42 -9.19 -3.65
C THR A 698 0.14 -8.76 -2.95
N TYR A 699 -0.92 -8.43 -3.69
CA TYR A 699 -2.20 -8.02 -3.11
C TYR A 699 -2.87 -9.19 -2.37
N THR A 700 -2.93 -10.38 -2.96
CA THR A 700 -3.47 -11.59 -2.29
C THR A 700 -2.78 -11.92 -0.96
N TYR A 701 -1.48 -11.63 -0.83
CA TYR A 701 -0.79 -11.71 0.46
C TYR A 701 -1.27 -10.64 1.46
N ILE A 702 -1.41 -9.37 1.04
CA ILE A 702 -1.93 -8.28 1.89
C ILE A 702 -3.32 -8.65 2.41
N ASP A 703 -4.18 -9.10 1.50
CA ASP A 703 -5.54 -9.56 1.75
C ASP A 703 -5.57 -10.66 2.83
N ALA A 704 -4.74 -11.70 2.68
CA ALA A 704 -4.64 -12.82 3.63
C ALA A 704 -4.05 -12.44 4.99
N PHE A 705 -3.17 -11.43 5.07
CA PHE A 705 -2.71 -10.90 6.35
C PHE A 705 -3.75 -10.00 7.03
N GLN A 706 -4.54 -9.23 6.26
CA GLN A 706 -5.62 -8.40 6.79
C GLN A 706 -6.77 -9.25 7.35
N ASP A 707 -7.15 -10.34 6.67
CA ASP A 707 -8.12 -11.34 7.16
C ASP A 707 -7.68 -11.97 8.50
N ALA A 708 -6.38 -12.27 8.64
CA ALA A 708 -5.76 -12.70 9.89
C ALA A 708 -5.58 -11.58 10.95
N GLY A 709 -6.30 -10.47 10.82
CA GLY A 709 -6.35 -9.37 11.80
C GLY A 709 -5.12 -8.46 11.83
N ILE A 710 -4.19 -8.57 10.88
CA ILE A 710 -2.98 -7.74 10.86
C ILE A 710 -3.27 -6.36 10.28
N GLN A 711 -3.09 -5.31 11.10
CA GLN A 711 -3.29 -3.92 10.70
C GLN A 711 -2.40 -3.51 9.53
N ILE A 712 -3.00 -2.89 8.49
CA ILE A 712 -2.27 -2.23 7.40
C ILE A 712 -1.76 -0.86 7.88
N ARG A 713 -0.44 -0.68 7.90
CA ARG A 713 0.22 0.59 8.22
C ARG A 713 0.36 1.48 6.98
N THR A 714 -0.37 2.58 6.94
CA THR A 714 -0.22 3.62 5.90
C THR A 714 1.00 4.53 6.13
N ASP A 715 1.64 4.48 7.31
CA ASP A 715 2.82 5.26 7.69
C ASP A 715 4.16 4.55 7.38
N GLY A 716 4.13 3.29 6.94
CA GLY A 716 5.31 2.45 6.72
C GLY A 716 6.16 2.16 7.98
N GLY A 717 5.60 2.41 9.17
CA GLY A 717 6.27 2.33 10.47
C GLY A 717 7.10 3.57 10.83
N SER A 718 6.98 4.66 10.07
CA SER A 718 7.77 5.89 10.28
C SER A 718 7.47 6.62 11.59
N ASN A 719 6.29 6.38 12.20
CA ASN A 719 5.91 6.95 13.50
C ASN A 719 6.63 6.30 14.71
N GLY A 720 7.42 5.24 14.49
CA GLY A 720 8.16 4.49 15.51
C GLY A 720 7.50 3.16 15.95
N VAL A 721 6.20 2.98 15.70
CA VAL A 721 5.49 1.71 15.92
C VAL A 721 5.53 0.91 14.63
N ASN A 722 6.26 -0.21 14.61
CA ASN A 722 6.52 -0.94 13.36
C ASN A 722 5.57 -2.12 13.11
N VAL A 723 4.83 -2.58 14.13
CA VAL A 723 3.92 -3.75 14.06
C VAL A 723 2.74 -3.51 13.12
N GLY A 724 2.44 -4.51 12.29
CA GLY A 724 1.48 -4.48 11.19
C GLY A 724 2.09 -4.84 9.83
N PHE A 725 1.24 -4.87 8.80
CA PHE A 725 1.67 -4.87 7.40
C PHE A 725 2.25 -3.50 7.02
N ASN A 726 3.36 -3.49 6.28
CA ASN A 726 4.04 -2.29 5.83
C ASN A 726 4.47 -2.43 4.36
N TRP A 727 4.25 -1.39 3.56
CA TRP A 727 4.97 -1.21 2.30
C TRP A 727 6.44 -0.87 2.57
N ASN A 728 7.37 -1.47 1.83
CA ASN A 728 8.80 -1.21 1.92
C ASN A 728 9.23 -0.12 0.93
N PRO A 729 9.42 1.14 1.37
CA PRO A 729 10.20 2.07 0.58
C PRO A 729 11.62 1.50 0.40
N SER A 730 12.26 1.82 -0.72
CA SER A 730 13.56 1.30 -1.11
C SER A 730 14.52 2.45 -1.45
N ASP A 731 15.83 2.21 -1.36
CA ASP A 731 16.90 3.13 -1.78
C ASP A 731 16.91 3.29 -3.32
N ILE A 732 15.87 3.89 -3.87
CA ILE A 732 15.64 4.14 -5.30
C ILE A 732 15.50 5.65 -5.47
N ASP A 733 16.31 6.19 -6.38
CA ASP A 733 16.21 7.55 -6.85
C ASP A 733 14.92 7.72 -7.68
N PRO A 734 13.92 8.53 -7.24
CA PRO A 734 12.62 8.61 -7.90
C PRO A 734 12.67 9.32 -9.27
N VAL A 735 13.78 10.01 -9.60
CA VAL A 735 13.94 10.76 -10.85
C VAL A 735 14.56 9.89 -11.93
N ASN A 736 15.42 8.93 -11.56
CA ASN A 736 16.12 8.06 -12.51
C ASN A 736 16.00 6.56 -12.26
N GLY A 737 15.18 6.10 -11.30
CA GLY A 737 14.90 4.69 -11.01
C GLY A 737 16.11 3.82 -10.63
N THR A 738 17.29 4.41 -10.41
CA THR A 738 18.50 3.66 -10.03
C THR A 738 18.68 3.60 -8.52
N ARG A 739 19.51 2.66 -8.05
CA ARG A 739 19.82 2.50 -6.63
C ARG A 739 20.52 3.73 -6.05
N SER A 740 19.88 4.42 -5.12
CA SER A 740 20.44 5.55 -4.37
C SER A 740 21.41 5.07 -3.29
N SER A 741 22.59 4.62 -3.71
CA SER A 741 23.64 4.13 -2.80
C SER A 741 24.35 5.27 -2.06
N SER A 742 24.95 4.98 -0.90
CA SER A 742 25.82 5.93 -0.17
C SER A 742 26.95 6.51 -1.06
N ARG A 743 27.46 5.73 -2.02
CA ARG A 743 28.39 6.23 -3.05
C ARG A 743 27.75 7.33 -3.91
N LYS A 744 26.52 7.13 -4.39
CA LYS A 744 25.78 8.11 -5.20
C LYS A 744 25.42 9.36 -4.42
N ALA A 745 24.94 9.19 -3.19
CA ALA A 745 24.51 10.27 -2.30
C ALA A 745 25.68 11.14 -1.78
N TYR A 746 26.79 10.52 -1.35
CA TYR A 746 27.85 11.22 -0.62
C TYR A 746 29.20 11.30 -1.36
N TRP A 747 29.62 10.27 -2.10
CA TRP A 747 30.93 10.27 -2.76
C TRP A 747 30.92 10.96 -4.13
N ASP A 748 30.06 10.51 -5.05
CA ASP A 748 30.02 11.05 -6.42
C ASP A 748 29.95 12.61 -6.42
N PRO A 749 29.11 13.30 -5.61
CA PRO A 749 29.07 14.78 -5.52
C PRO A 749 30.18 15.42 -4.63
N ALA A 750 31.01 14.63 -3.95
CA ALA A 750 32.15 15.11 -3.15
C ALA A 750 33.52 14.78 -3.79
N SER A 751 33.53 14.02 -4.88
CA SER A 751 34.73 13.40 -5.45
C SER A 751 35.79 14.37 -5.99
N GLU A 752 35.42 15.61 -6.32
CA GLU A 752 36.35 16.66 -6.78
C GLU A 752 36.97 17.48 -5.62
N ARG A 753 36.60 17.22 -4.36
CA ARG A 753 37.09 18.01 -3.21
C ARG A 753 38.58 17.71 -2.95
N PRO A 754 39.49 18.70 -3.01
CA PRO A 754 40.94 18.47 -2.91
C PRO A 754 41.42 18.02 -1.52
N ASN A 755 40.53 18.01 -0.52
CA ASN A 755 40.78 17.52 0.83
C ASN A 755 40.16 16.13 1.11
N LEU A 756 39.67 15.44 0.08
CA LEU A 756 39.09 14.10 0.16
C LEU A 756 39.77 13.16 -0.85
N SER A 757 40.24 12.01 -0.38
CA SER A 757 40.91 11.00 -1.20
C SER A 757 40.34 9.62 -0.89
N ILE A 758 40.04 8.83 -1.93
CA ILE A 758 39.69 7.41 -1.79
C ILE A 758 40.76 6.58 -2.50
N ILE A 759 41.28 5.58 -1.78
CA ILE A 759 42.17 4.55 -2.32
C ILE A 759 41.34 3.28 -2.48
N VAL A 760 41.21 2.80 -3.72
CA VAL A 760 40.52 1.53 -4.05
C VAL A 760 41.52 0.38 -4.17
N ASN A 761 41.04 -0.85 -4.40
CA ASN A 761 41.86 -2.08 -4.47
C ASN A 761 42.81 -2.27 -3.28
N THR A 762 42.45 -1.74 -2.12
CA THR A 762 43.32 -1.64 -0.94
C THR A 762 42.49 -1.98 0.30
N PHE A 763 43.09 -2.66 1.28
CA PHE A 763 42.49 -2.89 2.59
C PHE A 763 43.41 -2.43 3.72
N VAL A 764 42.85 -2.10 4.88
CA VAL A 764 43.62 -1.82 6.11
C VAL A 764 43.98 -3.16 6.76
N SER A 765 45.25 -3.36 7.08
CA SER A 765 45.71 -4.52 7.86
C SER A 765 45.67 -4.24 9.36
N THR A 766 46.30 -3.14 9.79
CA THR A 766 46.34 -2.70 11.19
C THR A 766 46.30 -1.19 11.35
N VAL A 767 45.90 -0.73 12.53
CA VAL A 767 46.08 0.63 13.05
C VAL A 767 47.41 0.67 13.81
N SER A 768 48.26 1.66 13.54
CA SER A 768 49.49 1.90 14.30
C SER A 768 49.20 2.81 15.50
N PHE A 769 49.88 2.58 16.63
CA PHE A 769 49.67 3.34 17.87
C PHE A 769 50.96 3.94 18.44
N GLU A 770 50.82 5.11 19.06
CA GLU A 770 51.77 5.67 20.01
C GLU A 770 51.13 5.63 21.41
N ASN A 771 51.58 4.70 22.26
CA ASN A 771 50.89 4.28 23.49
C ASN A 771 49.45 3.82 23.22
N LYS A 772 48.45 4.69 23.43
CA LYS A 772 47.02 4.42 23.16
C LYS A 772 46.39 5.41 22.17
N THR A 773 47.22 6.22 21.49
CA THR A 773 46.80 7.17 20.45
C THR A 773 47.07 6.56 19.08
N ALA A 774 46.07 6.47 18.21
CA ALA A 774 46.27 5.99 16.84
C ALA A 774 47.10 7.01 16.03
N SER A 775 48.22 6.57 15.46
CA SER A 775 49.13 7.41 14.65
C SER A 775 48.93 7.25 13.14
N GLY A 776 48.17 6.24 12.72
CA GLY A 776 47.84 6.00 11.31
C GLY A 776 47.38 4.57 11.06
N VAL A 777 47.35 4.16 9.79
CA VAL A 777 46.98 2.80 9.36
C VAL A 777 48.03 2.21 8.43
N ASN A 778 48.23 0.90 8.53
CA ASN A 778 48.94 0.10 7.54
C ASN A 778 47.91 -0.39 6.52
N ILE A 779 48.14 -0.08 5.25
CA ILE A 779 47.29 -0.48 4.13
C ILE A 779 48.03 -1.44 3.21
N ILE A 780 47.32 -2.40 2.64
CA ILE A 780 47.87 -3.40 1.71
C ILE A 780 47.16 -3.29 0.35
N SER A 781 47.98 -3.14 -0.68
CA SER A 781 47.56 -3.16 -2.09
C SER A 781 47.16 -4.58 -2.50
N ARG A 782 45.93 -4.77 -3.00
CA ARG A 782 45.48 -6.07 -3.55
C ARG A 782 46.07 -6.38 -4.92
N ASP A 783 46.58 -5.36 -5.62
CA ASP A 783 47.16 -5.51 -6.96
C ASP A 783 48.67 -5.85 -6.92
N THR A 784 49.35 -5.62 -5.78
CA THR A 784 50.81 -5.85 -5.64
C THR A 784 51.24 -6.58 -4.35
N GLY A 785 50.41 -6.60 -3.31
CA GLY A 785 50.79 -7.09 -1.97
C GLY A 785 51.62 -6.12 -1.14
N ASP A 786 51.97 -4.95 -1.68
CA ASP A 786 52.78 -3.96 -0.95
C ASP A 786 52.03 -3.42 0.27
N THR A 787 52.71 -3.39 1.42
CA THR A 787 52.23 -2.74 2.65
C THR A 787 52.79 -1.33 2.76
N VAL A 788 51.92 -0.34 2.99
CA VAL A 788 52.28 1.08 3.12
C VAL A 788 51.66 1.66 4.39
N PHE A 789 52.45 2.42 5.17
CA PHE A 789 51.92 3.18 6.30
C PHE A 789 51.38 4.54 5.87
N VAL A 790 50.17 4.86 6.29
CA VAL A 790 49.49 6.15 6.07
C VAL A 790 49.26 6.83 7.43
N PRO A 791 49.99 7.92 7.75
CA PRO A 791 49.84 8.61 9.03
C PRO A 791 48.53 9.39 9.11
N ALA A 792 47.96 9.48 10.31
CA ALA A 792 46.80 10.31 10.63
C ALA A 792 47.20 11.43 11.61
N SER A 793 46.79 12.67 11.33
CA SER A 793 47.14 13.85 12.13
C SER A 793 46.12 14.21 13.22
N ALA A 794 45.00 13.47 13.30
CA ALA A 794 43.94 13.68 14.27
C ALA A 794 43.29 12.35 14.71
N GLU A 795 42.63 11.64 13.79
CA GLU A 795 41.81 10.47 14.10
C GLU A 795 41.92 9.39 13.01
N VAL A 796 41.65 8.12 13.40
CA VAL A 796 41.46 6.98 12.51
C VAL A 796 40.06 6.43 12.74
N ILE A 797 39.21 6.44 11.70
CA ILE A 797 37.80 6.01 11.78
C ILE A 797 37.64 4.68 11.03
N LEU A 798 37.34 3.60 11.76
CA LEU A 798 37.18 2.25 11.18
C LEU A 798 35.74 2.00 10.69
N ALA A 799 35.51 2.22 9.39
CA ALA A 799 34.24 1.97 8.71
C ALA A 799 34.21 0.62 7.95
N ALA A 800 34.92 -0.41 8.43
CA ALA A 800 35.09 -1.70 7.74
C ALA A 800 33.91 -2.69 7.92
N GLY A 801 32.78 -2.24 8.48
CA GLY A 801 31.60 -3.06 8.75
C GLY A 801 31.76 -3.96 9.99
N SER A 802 30.65 -4.60 10.38
CA SER A 802 30.54 -5.41 11.60
C SER A 802 31.53 -6.58 11.68
N VAL A 803 31.94 -7.13 10.54
CA VAL A 803 32.86 -8.28 10.45
C VAL A 803 34.34 -7.87 10.47
N HIS A 804 34.74 -6.88 9.67
CA HIS A 804 36.16 -6.55 9.50
C HIS A 804 36.67 -5.44 10.44
N THR A 805 35.81 -4.59 10.99
CA THR A 805 36.25 -3.66 12.06
C THR A 805 36.81 -4.39 13.29
N PRO A 806 36.16 -5.43 13.87
CA PRO A 806 36.76 -6.18 14.98
C PRO A 806 38.00 -7.00 14.56
N GLN A 807 38.08 -7.50 13.32
CA GLN A 807 39.32 -8.12 12.79
C GLN A 807 40.49 -7.13 12.82
N ILE A 808 40.32 -5.93 12.26
CA ILE A 808 41.37 -4.91 12.22
C ILE A 808 41.77 -4.51 13.64
N LEU A 809 40.82 -4.30 14.55
CA LEU A 809 41.10 -3.98 15.95
C LEU A 809 41.92 -5.09 16.64
N GLN A 810 41.52 -6.35 16.51
CA GLN A 810 42.22 -7.51 17.10
C GLN A 810 43.65 -7.64 16.53
N LEU A 811 43.84 -7.51 15.21
CA LEU A 811 45.17 -7.48 14.57
C LEU A 811 46.03 -6.29 15.01
N SER A 812 45.41 -5.23 15.54
CA SER A 812 46.07 -4.01 16.02
C SER A 812 46.24 -3.97 17.54
N GLY A 813 46.10 -5.11 18.24
CA GLY A 813 46.29 -5.19 19.69
C GLY A 813 45.14 -4.63 20.52
N ILE A 814 43.94 -4.44 19.93
CA ILE A 814 42.74 -4.00 20.64
C ILE A 814 41.68 -5.11 20.59
N GLY A 815 41.52 -5.83 21.69
CA GLY A 815 40.57 -6.94 21.78
C GLY A 815 40.74 -7.78 23.04
N PRO A 816 40.13 -8.98 23.11
CA PRO A 816 40.23 -9.84 24.29
C PRO A 816 41.68 -10.28 24.52
N ARG A 817 42.26 -9.95 25.68
CA ARG A 817 43.64 -10.30 26.10
C ARG A 817 44.07 -11.71 25.70
N ASP A 818 43.28 -12.72 26.04
CA ASP A 818 43.63 -14.13 25.84
C ASP A 818 43.82 -14.46 24.35
N LEU A 819 43.02 -13.86 23.45
CA LEU A 819 43.13 -14.03 22.00
C LEU A 819 44.38 -13.34 21.43
N LEU A 820 44.72 -12.16 21.96
CA LEU A 820 45.94 -11.45 21.57
C LEU A 820 47.18 -12.24 22.00
N GLN A 821 47.16 -12.83 23.20
CA GLN A 821 48.24 -13.68 23.72
C GLN A 821 48.33 -15.05 23.00
N GLU A 822 47.20 -15.64 22.60
CA GLU A 822 47.17 -16.88 21.79
C GLU A 822 47.87 -16.71 20.43
N LEU A 823 47.82 -15.49 19.85
CA LEU A 823 48.33 -15.17 18.52
C LEU A 823 49.64 -14.34 18.51
N ASP A 824 50.28 -14.16 19.67
CA ASP A 824 51.52 -13.37 19.85
C ASP A 824 51.42 -11.91 19.35
N ILE A 825 50.27 -11.27 19.63
CA ILE A 825 49.97 -9.87 19.29
C ILE A 825 50.20 -8.97 20.52
N GLU A 826 50.91 -7.86 20.34
CA GLU A 826 51.15 -6.87 21.40
C GLU A 826 49.84 -6.18 21.85
N GLU A 827 49.52 -6.26 23.15
CA GLU A 827 48.31 -5.68 23.71
C GLU A 827 48.41 -4.15 23.87
N VAL A 828 47.64 -3.42 23.07
CA VAL A 828 47.42 -1.96 23.21
C VAL A 828 46.26 -1.70 24.19
N VAL A 829 45.15 -2.42 24.03
CA VAL A 829 44.00 -2.39 24.94
C VAL A 829 43.32 -3.76 25.00
N ASP A 830 43.34 -4.39 26.17
CA ASP A 830 42.39 -5.45 26.51
C ASP A 830 40.97 -4.89 26.56
N LEU A 831 40.15 -5.34 25.61
CA LEU A 831 38.77 -4.91 25.43
C LEU A 831 37.93 -6.11 24.96
N PRO A 832 37.41 -6.95 25.88
CA PRO A 832 36.75 -8.22 25.53
C PRO A 832 35.46 -8.06 24.71
N GLY A 833 34.92 -6.83 24.64
CA GLY A 833 33.81 -6.47 23.73
C GLY A 833 34.14 -6.54 22.24
N VAL A 834 35.42 -6.42 21.83
CA VAL A 834 35.78 -6.39 20.40
C VAL A 834 35.63 -7.78 19.79
N GLY A 835 34.62 -7.94 18.94
CA GLY A 835 34.26 -9.24 18.37
C GLY A 835 33.44 -10.10 19.33
N SER A 836 32.88 -9.53 20.40
CA SER A 836 31.79 -10.14 21.17
C SER A 836 30.46 -9.48 20.79
N ASN A 837 29.34 -10.00 21.30
CA ASN A 837 28.00 -9.42 21.14
C ASN A 837 27.47 -9.33 19.69
N PHE A 838 27.99 -10.20 18.80
CA PHE A 838 27.49 -10.30 17.43
C PHE A 838 26.03 -10.78 17.42
N GLN A 839 25.23 -10.11 16.61
CA GLN A 839 23.79 -10.33 16.42
C GLN A 839 23.50 -10.12 14.93
N ASP A 840 22.57 -10.90 14.40
CA ASP A 840 22.06 -10.82 13.03
C ASP A 840 20.65 -11.44 12.99
N HIS A 841 19.82 -11.07 12.02
CA HIS A 841 18.47 -11.61 11.89
C HIS A 841 18.52 -12.89 11.06
N LEU A 842 18.15 -14.04 11.65
CA LEU A 842 18.19 -15.31 10.94
C LEU A 842 17.10 -15.33 9.84
N SER A 843 17.52 -15.25 8.58
CA SER A 843 16.60 -15.45 7.45
C SER A 843 16.28 -16.93 7.26
N ILE A 844 15.00 -17.26 7.44
CA ILE A 844 14.42 -18.58 7.24
C ILE A 844 13.58 -18.52 5.97
N SER A 845 13.95 -19.29 4.95
CA SER A 845 13.15 -19.45 3.73
C SER A 845 12.24 -20.68 3.83
N THR A 846 10.94 -20.47 3.62
CA THR A 846 10.03 -21.57 3.26
C THR A 846 9.92 -21.66 1.73
N ALA A 847 9.49 -22.80 1.22
CA ALA A 847 9.20 -22.95 -0.20
C ALA A 847 7.76 -23.42 -0.35
N TRP A 848 7.01 -22.74 -1.22
CA TRP A 848 5.64 -23.08 -1.56
C TRP A 848 5.52 -23.23 -3.06
N ARG A 849 4.38 -23.77 -3.49
CA ARG A 849 3.98 -23.81 -4.89
C ARG A 849 2.51 -23.41 -4.96
N PHE A 850 2.23 -22.35 -5.69
CA PHE A 850 0.89 -22.03 -6.14
C PHE A 850 0.56 -22.92 -7.35
N THR A 851 -0.66 -23.45 -7.43
CA THR A 851 -1.15 -24.19 -8.61
C THR A 851 -2.00 -23.34 -9.54
N SER A 852 -2.32 -22.11 -9.13
CA SER A 852 -3.19 -21.15 -9.80
C SER A 852 -2.54 -19.75 -9.83
N GLU A 853 -1.30 -19.66 -10.31
CA GLU A 853 -0.58 -18.36 -10.35
C GLU A 853 -1.17 -17.40 -11.39
N PRO A 854 -1.17 -16.07 -11.14
CA PRO A 854 -1.33 -15.07 -12.19
C PRO A 854 -0.27 -15.24 -13.28
N GLU A 855 -0.65 -15.04 -14.55
CA GLU A 855 0.27 -15.18 -15.71
C GLU A 855 1.51 -14.29 -15.55
N VAL A 856 1.33 -13.07 -15.05
CA VAL A 856 2.42 -12.14 -14.68
C VAL A 856 2.71 -12.28 -13.19
N ASN A 857 3.75 -13.03 -12.85
CA ASN A 857 4.28 -13.20 -11.50
C ASN A 857 5.83 -13.22 -11.52
N PRO A 858 6.56 -13.15 -10.39
CA PRO A 858 8.03 -13.04 -10.39
C PRO A 858 8.79 -14.11 -11.18
N SER A 859 8.18 -15.29 -11.42
CA SER A 859 8.79 -16.33 -12.24
C SER A 859 8.83 -16.00 -13.74
N ILE A 860 8.00 -15.06 -14.24
CA ILE A 860 8.00 -14.67 -15.66
C ILE A 860 9.30 -13.97 -16.09
N LEU A 861 10.09 -13.41 -15.15
CA LEU A 861 11.46 -12.92 -15.39
C LEU A 861 12.46 -14.02 -15.82
N ARG A 862 12.03 -15.28 -15.88
CA ARG A 862 12.78 -16.42 -16.42
C ARG A 862 12.53 -16.64 -17.92
N ASP A 863 11.48 -16.03 -18.47
CA ASP A 863 11.25 -15.96 -19.91
C ASP A 863 12.17 -14.87 -20.50
N PRO A 864 13.12 -15.19 -21.41
CA PRO A 864 14.04 -14.20 -21.96
C PRO A 864 13.33 -13.03 -22.66
N ASP A 865 12.23 -13.30 -23.34
CA ASP A 865 11.52 -12.29 -24.14
C ASP A 865 10.82 -11.27 -23.21
N PHE A 866 10.27 -11.72 -22.08
CA PHE A 866 9.75 -10.83 -21.03
C PHE A 866 10.88 -10.09 -20.30
N LEU A 867 11.99 -10.76 -19.99
CA LEU A 867 13.12 -10.16 -19.28
C LEU A 867 13.76 -9.03 -20.09
N ASP A 868 13.98 -9.23 -21.39
CA ASP A 868 14.51 -8.20 -22.28
C ASP A 868 13.50 -7.05 -22.45
N ALA A 869 12.19 -7.34 -22.60
CA ALA A 869 11.16 -6.29 -22.66
C ALA A 869 11.08 -5.45 -21.37
N ALA A 870 11.17 -6.09 -20.19
CA ALA A 870 11.19 -5.40 -18.91
C ALA A 870 12.48 -4.56 -18.71
N PHE A 871 13.61 -5.01 -19.27
CA PHE A 871 14.83 -4.19 -19.32
C PHE A 871 14.70 -3.03 -20.30
N ASP A 872 14.10 -3.19 -21.48
CA ASP A 872 13.87 -2.09 -22.42
C ASP A 872 12.91 -1.03 -21.84
N GLU A 873 11.84 -1.44 -21.15
CA GLU A 873 10.95 -0.55 -20.41
C GLU A 873 11.73 0.24 -19.33
N TYR A 874 12.53 -0.45 -18.52
CA TYR A 874 13.39 0.18 -17.52
C TYR A 874 14.45 1.10 -18.14
N TRP A 875 15.07 0.74 -19.26
CA TRP A 875 16.06 1.59 -19.90
C TRP A 875 15.45 2.84 -20.55
N ALA A 876 14.25 2.75 -21.09
CA ALA A 876 13.50 3.88 -21.65
C ALA A 876 12.88 4.79 -20.56
N ASN A 877 12.13 4.22 -19.63
CA ASN A 877 11.18 4.96 -18.78
C ASN A 877 11.58 5.04 -17.30
N LYS A 878 12.51 4.20 -16.84
CA LYS A 878 12.84 3.99 -15.41
C LYS A 878 11.71 3.42 -14.56
N SER A 879 10.71 2.84 -15.22
CA SER A 879 9.61 2.10 -14.63
C SER A 879 9.80 0.57 -14.76
N GLY A 880 8.79 -0.20 -14.36
CA GLY A 880 8.63 -1.58 -14.78
C GLY A 880 9.13 -2.64 -13.81
N PRO A 881 9.01 -3.93 -14.17
CA PRO A 881 9.34 -5.08 -13.31
C PRO A 881 10.77 -5.04 -12.73
N ILE A 882 11.72 -4.47 -13.46
CA ILE A 882 13.13 -4.34 -13.04
C ILE A 882 13.31 -3.36 -11.86
N THR A 883 12.35 -2.47 -11.61
CA THR A 883 12.37 -1.59 -10.42
C THR A 883 11.99 -2.32 -9.13
N HIS A 884 11.39 -3.51 -9.22
CA HIS A 884 10.94 -4.27 -8.05
C HIS A 884 12.12 -4.88 -7.28
N THR A 885 12.21 -4.56 -5.99
CA THR A 885 13.34 -4.95 -5.12
C THR A 885 13.25 -6.38 -4.56
N GLY A 886 12.35 -7.22 -5.10
CA GLY A 886 12.17 -8.63 -4.73
C GLY A 886 11.24 -8.85 -3.54
N LYS A 887 11.35 -8.02 -2.49
CA LYS A 887 10.47 -8.04 -1.30
C LYS A 887 10.00 -6.62 -0.94
N SER A 888 9.04 -6.12 -1.69
CA SER A 888 8.43 -4.79 -1.55
C SER A 888 7.46 -4.66 -0.36
N CYS A 889 7.17 -5.76 0.34
CA CYS A 889 6.24 -5.81 1.46
C CYS A 889 6.85 -6.56 2.64
N ARG A 890 6.54 -6.09 3.85
CA ARG A 890 6.83 -6.79 5.11
C ARG A 890 5.62 -6.78 6.04
N VAL A 891 5.49 -7.82 6.85
CA VAL A 891 4.56 -7.89 7.99
C VAL A 891 5.38 -8.08 9.24
N MET A 892 5.31 -7.10 10.13
CA MET A 892 6.01 -7.05 11.40
C MET A 892 5.04 -7.51 12.49
N LEU A 893 5.36 -8.59 13.19
CA LEU A 893 4.54 -9.18 14.24
C LEU A 893 5.17 -8.96 15.62
N SER A 894 4.37 -8.58 16.61
CA SER A 894 4.75 -8.65 18.03
C SER A 894 4.56 -10.07 18.58
N LEU A 895 4.97 -10.33 19.82
CA LEU A 895 4.76 -11.66 20.44
C LEU A 895 3.27 -11.94 20.68
N HIS A 896 2.47 -10.89 20.94
CA HIS A 896 1.00 -10.95 21.06
C HIS A 896 0.30 -11.34 19.75
N ASN A 897 0.91 -11.12 18.57
CA ASN A 897 0.37 -11.64 17.31
C ASN A 897 0.70 -13.13 17.08
N LEU A 898 1.56 -13.73 17.93
CA LEU A 898 2.13 -15.07 17.74
C LEU A 898 1.69 -16.08 18.81
N THR A 899 1.34 -15.62 20.02
CA THR A 899 0.84 -16.47 21.12
C THR A 899 0.15 -15.63 22.19
N ASP A 900 -0.85 -16.21 22.87
CA ASP A 900 -1.47 -15.64 24.07
C ASP A 900 -0.57 -15.79 25.33
N GLU A 901 0.48 -16.63 25.26
CA GLU A 901 1.34 -16.98 26.41
C GLU A 901 2.38 -15.91 26.79
N VAL A 902 2.21 -14.65 26.33
CA VAL A 902 3.22 -13.58 26.43
C VAL A 902 3.68 -13.35 27.86
N ASP A 903 2.76 -13.18 28.82
CA ASP A 903 3.09 -12.96 30.24
C ASP A 903 3.89 -14.12 30.84
N SER A 904 3.59 -15.36 30.43
CA SER A 904 4.30 -16.57 30.88
C SER A 904 5.73 -16.63 30.33
N ILE A 905 5.91 -16.23 29.05
CA ILE A 905 7.22 -16.12 28.42
C ILE A 905 8.05 -15.02 29.10
N VAL A 906 7.48 -13.82 29.30
CA VAL A 906 8.17 -12.71 29.97
C VAL A 906 8.52 -13.07 31.41
N SER A 907 7.62 -13.68 32.18
CA SER A 907 7.91 -14.16 33.54
C SER A 907 9.02 -15.21 33.57
N THR A 908 9.11 -16.07 32.55
CA THR A 908 10.20 -17.06 32.44
C THR A 908 11.54 -16.39 32.18
N LEU A 909 11.57 -15.35 31.33
CA LEU A 909 12.77 -14.52 31.12
C LEU A 909 13.19 -13.76 32.38
N GLU A 910 12.26 -13.30 33.21
CA GLU A 910 12.59 -12.57 34.44
C GLU A 910 13.14 -13.48 35.57
N GLU A 911 12.85 -14.79 35.53
CA GLU A 911 13.34 -15.77 36.52
C GLU A 911 14.60 -16.55 36.09
N GLU A 912 14.94 -16.64 34.80
CA GLU A 912 16.08 -17.41 34.31
C GLU A 912 17.46 -16.78 34.62
N ASP A 913 18.51 -17.59 34.70
CA ASP A 913 19.88 -17.09 34.53
C ASP A 913 20.30 -17.25 33.06
N PRO A 914 20.31 -16.17 32.26
CA PRO A 914 20.56 -16.30 30.82
C PRO A 914 22.05 -16.48 30.50
N ALA A 915 22.92 -16.54 31.52
CA ALA A 915 24.33 -16.94 31.38
C ALA A 915 24.47 -18.33 30.73
N GLN A 916 23.53 -19.25 30.99
CA GLN A 916 23.60 -20.65 30.54
C GLN A 916 23.54 -20.83 29.00
N TYR A 917 23.06 -19.82 28.26
CA TYR A 917 22.94 -19.86 26.79
C TYR A 917 24.11 -19.17 26.07
N LEU A 918 24.99 -18.49 26.82
CA LEU A 918 26.12 -17.73 26.29
C LEU A 918 27.34 -18.60 25.98
N GLY A 919 28.32 -18.01 25.30
CA GLY A 919 29.62 -18.64 25.08
C GLY A 919 30.62 -18.31 26.18
N ASP A 920 31.65 -19.15 26.31
CA ASP A 920 32.67 -19.10 27.36
C ASP A 920 33.31 -17.71 27.55
N VAL A 921 33.39 -16.90 26.49
CA VAL A 921 33.87 -15.50 26.54
C VAL A 921 33.07 -14.61 27.51
N TYR A 922 31.76 -14.84 27.65
CA TYR A 922 30.92 -14.15 28.62
C TYR A 922 31.11 -14.70 30.03
N LEU A 923 31.28 -16.03 30.16
CA LEU A 923 31.48 -16.68 31.45
C LEU A 923 32.86 -16.36 32.05
N ALA A 924 33.85 -16.06 31.20
CA ALA A 924 35.18 -15.60 31.57
C ALA A 924 35.29 -14.08 31.82
N SER A 925 34.23 -13.28 31.59
CA SER A 925 34.28 -11.83 31.72
C SER A 925 33.02 -11.29 32.42
N GLU A 926 33.17 -10.89 33.69
CA GLU A 926 32.10 -10.29 34.50
C GLU A 926 31.47 -9.07 33.81
N GLU A 927 32.28 -8.26 33.11
CA GLU A 927 31.85 -7.08 32.37
C GLU A 927 30.96 -7.43 31.17
N LEU A 928 31.34 -8.43 30.37
CA LEU A 928 30.50 -8.91 29.25
C LEU A 928 29.20 -9.54 29.77
N LEU A 929 29.27 -10.32 30.85
CA LEU A 929 28.10 -10.96 31.44
C LEU A 929 27.12 -9.92 32.00
N ALA A 930 27.60 -8.89 32.70
CA ALA A 930 26.78 -7.78 33.17
C ALA A 930 26.18 -6.99 32.00
N GLY A 931 26.98 -6.68 30.97
CA GLY A 931 26.52 -5.99 29.76
C GLY A 931 25.49 -6.78 28.94
N TYR A 932 25.54 -8.11 28.97
CA TYR A 932 24.49 -8.95 28.38
C TYR A 932 23.25 -9.05 29.28
N LYS A 933 23.38 -9.22 30.60
CA LYS A 933 22.21 -9.23 31.51
C LYS A 933 21.41 -7.92 31.44
N ALA A 934 22.08 -6.78 31.22
CA ALA A 934 21.42 -5.51 30.93
C ALA A 934 20.67 -5.50 29.57
N GLN A 935 21.24 -6.09 28.51
CA GLN A 935 20.55 -6.25 27.21
C GLN A 935 19.35 -7.19 27.30
N HIS A 936 19.52 -8.34 27.96
CA HIS A 936 18.48 -9.35 28.17
C HIS A 936 17.27 -8.72 28.87
N ALA A 937 17.48 -8.04 30.01
CA ALA A 937 16.40 -7.34 30.71
C ALA A 937 15.75 -6.20 29.89
N ILE A 938 16.40 -5.65 28.86
CA ILE A 938 15.76 -4.72 27.91
C ILE A 938 14.92 -5.49 26.88
N LEU A 939 15.46 -6.59 26.34
CA LEU A 939 14.77 -7.45 25.39
C LEU A 939 13.51 -8.09 26.00
N SER A 940 13.53 -8.55 27.25
CA SER A 940 12.35 -9.13 27.93
C SER A 940 11.17 -8.16 27.98
N ARG A 941 11.42 -6.86 28.27
CA ARG A 941 10.39 -5.82 28.21
C ARG A 941 9.97 -5.47 26.78
N MET A 942 10.88 -5.58 25.81
CA MET A 942 10.55 -5.34 24.39
C MET A 942 9.67 -6.45 23.81
N VAL A 943 9.95 -7.73 24.08
CA VAL A 943 9.14 -8.84 23.54
C VAL A 943 7.77 -8.96 24.20
N GLY A 944 7.59 -8.43 25.41
CA GLY A 944 6.28 -8.30 26.07
C GLY A 944 5.39 -7.18 25.52
N SER A 945 5.90 -6.32 24.63
CA SER A 945 5.13 -5.22 24.04
C SER A 945 4.43 -5.64 22.75
N ASP A 946 3.20 -5.15 22.59
CA ASP A 946 2.36 -5.19 21.40
C ASP A 946 2.84 -4.23 20.29
N GLU A 947 3.40 -3.07 20.64
CA GLU A 947 3.96 -2.08 19.70
C GLU A 947 5.31 -2.50 19.08
N VAL A 948 6.04 -3.45 19.69
CA VAL A 948 7.39 -3.84 19.29
C VAL A 948 7.40 -5.18 18.55
N SER A 949 7.81 -5.17 17.29
CA SER A 949 7.92 -6.40 16.51
C SER A 949 9.09 -7.29 16.95
N VAL A 950 8.79 -8.58 17.10
CA VAL A 950 9.73 -9.67 17.40
C VAL A 950 10.04 -10.55 16.19
N PHE A 951 9.20 -10.49 15.15
CA PHE A 951 9.27 -11.34 13.96
C PHE A 951 8.77 -10.63 12.71
N GLU A 952 9.36 -10.94 11.55
CA GLU A 952 9.02 -10.34 10.26
C GLU A 952 8.77 -11.43 9.20
N HIS A 953 7.65 -11.33 8.50
CA HIS A 953 7.45 -11.97 7.20
C HIS A 953 7.76 -10.98 6.07
N THR A 954 8.44 -11.41 5.01
CA THR A 954 8.57 -10.62 3.78
C THR A 954 8.12 -11.40 2.55
N PHE A 955 7.41 -10.71 1.66
CA PHE A 955 6.84 -11.28 0.43
C PHE A 955 6.92 -10.29 -0.74
N GLY A 956 6.58 -10.77 -1.94
CA GLY A 956 6.69 -10.00 -3.19
C GLY A 956 5.91 -10.61 -4.35
N GLY A 957 4.78 -11.26 -4.06
CA GLY A 957 3.83 -11.77 -5.06
C GLY A 957 4.24 -13.01 -5.86
N GLY A 958 5.27 -13.74 -5.41
CA GLY A 958 5.58 -15.10 -5.85
C GLY A 958 5.37 -16.11 -4.71
N ALA A 959 5.46 -17.41 -5.01
CA ALA A 959 5.27 -18.51 -4.06
C ALA A 959 6.42 -18.69 -3.03
N ASP A 960 7.04 -17.58 -2.60
CA ASP A 960 8.18 -17.57 -1.69
C ASP A 960 8.00 -16.50 -0.59
N MET A 961 7.92 -16.97 0.66
CA MET A 961 7.85 -16.13 1.85
C MET A 961 9.06 -16.41 2.75
N SER A 962 9.69 -15.32 3.20
CA SER A 962 10.89 -15.31 4.04
C SER A 962 10.57 -14.76 5.43
N PHE A 963 11.18 -15.37 6.45
CA PHE A 963 10.76 -15.32 7.85
C PHE A 963 11.98 -14.93 8.71
N HIS A 964 11.88 -13.90 9.56
CA HIS A 964 13.04 -13.29 10.23
C HIS A 964 12.75 -12.89 11.68
N PRO A 965 13.30 -13.58 12.70
CA PRO A 965 13.31 -13.12 14.08
C PRO A 965 14.11 -11.82 14.23
N GLN A 966 13.48 -10.78 14.79
CA GLN A 966 13.98 -9.39 14.84
C GLN A 966 14.66 -9.02 16.17
N LYS A 967 14.55 -9.88 17.20
CA LYS A 967 14.97 -9.60 18.58
C LYS A 967 15.75 -10.76 19.20
N PRO A 968 16.86 -11.22 18.56
CA PRO A 968 17.60 -12.37 19.05
C PRO A 968 18.19 -12.12 20.45
N PHE A 969 18.00 -13.08 21.35
CA PHE A 969 18.66 -13.17 22.64
C PHE A 969 20.03 -13.84 22.50
N SER A 970 20.20 -14.77 21.55
CA SER A 970 21.49 -15.40 21.24
C SER A 970 22.59 -14.37 20.94
N ARG A 971 23.84 -14.68 21.26
CA ARG A 971 25.01 -13.82 21.02
C ARG A 971 26.17 -14.61 20.45
N GLY A 972 26.68 -14.16 19.31
CA GLY A 972 27.84 -14.70 18.64
C GLY A 972 29.14 -13.95 18.92
N THR A 973 30.23 -14.42 18.28
CA THR A 973 31.55 -13.78 18.29
C THR A 973 32.17 -13.68 16.90
N ILE A 974 33.10 -12.74 16.73
CA ILE A 974 33.95 -12.58 15.55
C ILE A 974 35.41 -12.52 16.02
N ARG A 975 36.21 -13.52 15.66
CA ARG A 975 37.61 -13.65 16.14
C ARG A 975 38.58 -13.96 15.00
N ILE A 976 39.72 -13.29 14.97
CA ILE A 976 40.84 -13.72 14.13
C ILE A 976 41.36 -15.10 14.53
N LYS A 977 41.94 -15.84 13.56
CA LYS A 977 42.58 -17.15 13.76
C LYS A 977 44.09 -17.15 13.51
N SER A 978 44.62 -16.05 12.99
CA SER A 978 46.02 -15.87 12.65
C SER A 978 46.34 -14.38 12.63
N THR A 979 47.62 -14.05 12.52
CA THR A 979 48.12 -12.69 12.32
C THR A 979 48.17 -12.26 10.84
N ASP A 980 47.73 -13.10 9.90
CA ASP A 980 47.58 -12.72 8.50
C ASP A 980 46.37 -11.75 8.35
N PRO A 981 46.59 -10.52 7.87
CA PRO A 981 45.53 -9.53 7.73
C PRO A 981 44.67 -9.71 6.48
N HIS A 982 45.02 -10.58 5.52
CA HIS A 982 44.30 -10.65 4.24
C HIS A 982 42.89 -11.24 4.44
N PRO A 983 41.81 -10.46 4.23
CA PRO A 983 40.46 -10.84 4.67
C PRO A 983 39.82 -11.98 3.86
N ALA A 984 40.49 -12.46 2.79
CA ALA A 984 40.07 -13.62 2.01
C ALA A 984 40.95 -14.87 2.22
N ASP A 985 42.15 -14.73 2.81
CA ASP A 985 43.10 -15.85 3.01
C ASP A 985 43.16 -16.25 4.51
N SER A 986 42.89 -15.28 5.40
CA SER A 986 42.63 -15.48 6.83
C SER A 986 41.38 -14.67 7.24
N PRO A 987 40.18 -15.05 6.76
CA PRO A 987 38.92 -14.44 7.20
C PRO A 987 38.69 -14.70 8.70
N PRO A 988 38.07 -13.77 9.44
CA PRO A 988 37.78 -13.95 10.86
C PRO A 988 36.71 -15.02 11.06
N GLN A 989 36.84 -15.80 12.14
CA GLN A 989 35.81 -16.73 12.58
C GLN A 989 34.57 -15.98 13.04
N VAL A 990 33.52 -15.99 12.22
CA VAL A 990 32.17 -15.62 12.66
C VAL A 990 31.51 -16.86 13.27
N ASP A 991 31.43 -16.91 14.60
CA ASP A 991 30.62 -17.87 15.34
C ASP A 991 29.28 -17.20 15.70
N PHE A 992 28.27 -17.34 14.84
CA PHE A 992 26.99 -16.65 14.98
C PHE A 992 26.22 -17.08 16.23
N ARG A 993 26.35 -18.35 16.67
CA ARG A 993 25.58 -18.92 17.80
C ARG A 993 24.06 -18.69 17.74
N ALA A 994 23.48 -18.57 16.55
CA ALA A 994 22.04 -18.41 16.40
C ALA A 994 21.27 -19.58 17.04
N MET A 995 20.14 -19.29 17.66
CA MET A 995 19.26 -20.28 18.30
C MET A 995 19.93 -21.05 19.46
N THR A 996 20.87 -20.43 20.19
CA THR A 996 21.32 -20.97 21.50
C THR A 996 20.43 -20.54 22.65
N HIS A 997 19.72 -19.41 22.53
CA HIS A 997 18.62 -19.06 23.42
C HIS A 997 17.34 -19.81 23.01
N PRO A 998 16.58 -20.41 23.95
CA PRO A 998 15.38 -21.19 23.60
C PRO A 998 14.28 -20.31 22.98
N LEU A 999 14.07 -19.09 23.50
CA LEU A 999 13.05 -18.17 23.00
C LEU A 999 13.25 -17.78 21.51
N ASP A 1000 14.49 -17.68 21.03
CA ASP A 1000 14.74 -17.37 19.61
C ASP A 1000 14.15 -18.47 18.69
N MET A 1001 14.28 -19.73 19.13
CA MET A 1001 13.72 -20.88 18.41
C MET A 1001 12.20 -20.92 18.56
N GLN A 1002 11.66 -20.65 19.75
CA GLN A 1002 10.22 -20.58 19.99
C GLN A 1002 9.55 -19.50 19.12
N ILE A 1003 10.10 -18.29 19.06
CA ILE A 1003 9.63 -17.21 18.18
C ILE A 1003 9.70 -17.64 16.70
N ALA A 1004 10.77 -18.33 16.28
CA ALA A 1004 10.87 -18.84 14.91
C ALA A 1004 9.85 -19.93 14.58
N ILE A 1005 9.51 -20.81 15.53
CA ILE A 1005 8.46 -21.84 15.37
C ILE A 1005 7.07 -21.19 15.33
N LEU A 1006 6.78 -20.25 16.24
CA LEU A 1006 5.49 -19.54 16.27
C LEU A 1006 5.28 -18.72 14.99
N GLY A 1007 6.28 -17.96 14.55
CA GLY A 1007 6.22 -17.22 13.28
C GLY A 1007 6.12 -18.13 12.06
N LEU A 1008 6.78 -19.30 12.06
CA LEU A 1008 6.61 -20.31 11.02
C LEU A 1008 5.18 -20.90 10.99
N LYS A 1009 4.59 -21.15 12.16
CA LYS A 1009 3.17 -21.57 12.30
C LYS A 1009 2.21 -20.47 11.83
N PHE A 1010 2.45 -19.21 12.21
CA PHE A 1010 1.64 -18.08 11.76
C PHE A 1010 1.64 -17.97 10.22
N GLY A 1011 2.82 -17.92 9.60
CA GLY A 1011 2.93 -17.85 8.14
C GLY A 1011 2.37 -19.07 7.41
N ARG A 1012 2.32 -20.24 8.05
CA ARG A 1012 1.59 -21.43 7.55
C ARG A 1012 0.08 -21.25 7.63
N ASN A 1013 -0.45 -20.63 8.68
CA ASN A 1013 -1.88 -20.36 8.78
C ASN A 1013 -2.31 -19.41 7.65
N ILE A 1014 -1.55 -18.32 7.42
CA ILE A 1014 -1.75 -17.42 6.27
C ILE A 1014 -1.73 -18.19 4.94
N LEU A 1015 -0.70 -19.00 4.70
CA LEU A 1015 -0.50 -19.70 3.43
C LEU A 1015 -1.37 -20.96 3.21
N ASN A 1016 -2.15 -21.38 4.21
CA ASN A 1016 -3.19 -22.40 4.07
C ASN A 1016 -4.61 -21.84 4.27
N GLY A 1017 -4.76 -20.55 4.58
CA GLY A 1017 -6.05 -19.87 4.71
C GLY A 1017 -6.72 -19.68 3.35
N ASP A 1018 -8.05 -19.50 3.34
CA ASP A 1018 -8.87 -19.61 2.13
C ASP A 1018 -8.45 -18.64 1.00
N ILE A 1019 -8.03 -17.41 1.35
CA ILE A 1019 -7.52 -16.40 0.39
C ILE A 1019 -6.25 -16.89 -0.34
N MET A 1020 -5.26 -17.45 0.38
CA MET A 1020 -4.09 -18.06 -0.26
C MET A 1020 -4.41 -19.43 -0.90
N GLY A 1021 -5.55 -20.02 -0.52
CA GLY A 1021 -6.16 -21.18 -1.16
C GLY A 1021 -6.58 -20.92 -2.61
N GLU A 1022 -6.93 -19.68 -2.99
CA GLU A 1022 -7.26 -19.32 -4.39
C GLU A 1022 -6.09 -19.58 -5.34
N LEU A 1023 -4.88 -19.20 -4.93
CA LEU A 1023 -3.62 -19.47 -5.65
C LEU A 1023 -3.26 -20.97 -5.66
N GLY A 1024 -4.04 -21.82 -4.98
CA GLY A 1024 -3.79 -23.24 -4.85
C GLY A 1024 -2.49 -23.52 -4.09
N SER A 1025 -2.26 -22.78 -3.00
CA SER A 1025 -1.06 -22.85 -2.18
C SER A 1025 -0.79 -24.27 -1.66
N ARG A 1026 0.46 -24.71 -1.81
CA ARG A 1026 0.98 -26.01 -1.36
C ARG A 1026 2.37 -25.86 -0.78
N GLU A 1027 2.55 -26.31 0.46
CA GLU A 1027 3.85 -26.28 1.11
C GLU A 1027 4.81 -27.33 0.51
N VAL A 1028 6.00 -26.87 0.10
CA VAL A 1028 7.09 -27.71 -0.40
C VAL A 1028 8.18 -27.90 0.66
N SER A 1029 8.43 -26.88 1.48
CA SER A 1029 9.41 -26.92 2.59
C SER A 1029 8.97 -25.94 3.69
N PRO A 1030 8.68 -26.37 4.94
CA PRO A 1030 9.01 -27.67 5.55
C PRO A 1030 8.43 -28.94 4.93
N GLY A 1031 7.27 -28.83 4.30
CA GLY A 1031 6.42 -29.94 3.87
C GLY A 1031 5.35 -30.24 4.92
N ALA A 1032 4.10 -30.36 4.47
CA ALA A 1032 2.90 -30.39 5.34
C ALA A 1032 2.85 -31.52 6.40
N ASN A 1033 3.72 -32.52 6.32
CA ASN A 1033 3.82 -33.59 7.33
C ASN A 1033 4.67 -33.19 8.56
N VAL A 1034 5.52 -32.16 8.45
CA VAL A 1034 6.34 -31.62 9.55
C VAL A 1034 5.43 -30.73 10.40
N THR A 1035 4.95 -31.19 11.54
CA THR A 1035 3.82 -30.54 12.24
C THR A 1035 4.06 -30.24 13.71
N SER A 1036 4.82 -31.07 14.41
CA SER A 1036 5.16 -30.86 15.82
C SER A 1036 6.32 -29.88 16.00
N ASP A 1037 6.38 -29.24 17.17
CA ASP A 1037 7.43 -28.28 17.53
C ASP A 1037 8.83 -28.91 17.51
N ASP A 1038 8.99 -30.17 17.93
CA ASP A 1038 10.23 -30.95 17.77
C ASP A 1038 10.66 -31.08 16.30
N GLU A 1039 9.71 -31.34 15.39
CA GLU A 1039 9.99 -31.48 13.96
C GLU A 1039 10.29 -30.13 13.30
N LEU A 1040 9.64 -29.05 13.77
CA LEU A 1040 9.87 -27.68 13.30
C LEU A 1040 11.18 -27.10 13.84
N GLU A 1041 11.55 -27.37 15.09
CA GLU A 1041 12.89 -27.10 15.62
C GLU A 1041 13.95 -27.87 14.83
N GLN A 1042 13.74 -29.16 14.61
CA GLN A 1042 14.67 -29.97 13.81
C GLN A 1042 14.78 -29.44 12.37
N PHE A 1043 13.68 -29.02 11.75
CA PHE A 1043 13.68 -28.33 10.45
C PHE A 1043 14.48 -27.03 10.51
N LEU A 1044 14.22 -26.15 11.48
CA LEU A 1044 14.89 -24.86 11.61
C LEU A 1044 16.39 -25.03 11.86
N ARG A 1045 16.80 -25.93 12.77
CA ARG A 1045 18.22 -26.23 13.01
C ARG A 1045 18.89 -26.90 11.80
N THR A 1046 18.19 -27.74 11.03
CA THR A 1046 18.76 -28.39 9.84
C THR A 1046 18.67 -27.58 8.55
N ARG A 1047 17.83 -26.54 8.47
CA ARG A 1047 17.79 -25.58 7.35
C ARG A 1047 18.64 -24.34 7.58
N ALA A 1048 18.84 -23.93 8.83
CA ALA A 1048 19.87 -22.96 9.18
C ALA A 1048 21.25 -23.39 8.65
N VAL A 1049 21.56 -24.71 8.64
CA VAL A 1049 22.72 -25.28 7.92
C VAL A 1049 22.45 -26.71 7.38
N GLY A 1050 21.76 -26.87 6.24
CA GLY A 1050 21.59 -28.21 5.63
C GLY A 1050 20.46 -28.41 4.60
N GLY A 1051 20.36 -29.65 4.07
CA GLY A 1051 19.44 -30.01 2.98
C GLY A 1051 19.06 -31.51 2.93
N LEU A 1052 17.96 -31.82 2.24
CA LEU A 1052 17.17 -33.06 2.40
C LEU A 1052 17.56 -34.24 1.47
N LEU A 1053 18.52 -34.06 0.55
CA LEU A 1053 18.70 -34.91 -0.64
C LEU A 1053 18.86 -36.43 -0.38
N GLY A 1054 19.33 -36.82 0.81
CA GLY A 1054 19.48 -38.24 1.17
C GLY A 1054 18.18 -39.06 1.12
N ALA A 1055 17.03 -38.43 1.42
CA ALA A 1055 15.73 -39.07 1.32
C ALA A 1055 15.31 -39.28 -0.16
N GLU A 1056 15.45 -38.24 -0.98
CA GLU A 1056 15.03 -38.27 -2.39
C GLU A 1056 15.88 -39.23 -3.24
N VAL A 1057 17.21 -39.25 -3.04
CA VAL A 1057 18.09 -40.22 -3.72
C VAL A 1057 17.73 -41.66 -3.36
N PHE A 1058 17.38 -41.91 -2.09
CA PHE A 1058 16.92 -43.22 -1.65
C PHE A 1058 15.55 -43.59 -2.27
N ALA A 1059 14.59 -42.67 -2.25
CA ALA A 1059 13.25 -42.86 -2.82
C ALA A 1059 13.32 -43.11 -4.35
N ALA A 1060 14.13 -42.34 -5.08
CA ALA A 1060 14.33 -42.51 -6.52
C ALA A 1060 14.95 -43.87 -6.86
N LEU A 1061 16.03 -44.27 -6.17
CA LEU A 1061 16.67 -45.58 -6.39
C LEU A 1061 15.76 -46.76 -6.06
N GLN A 1062 14.86 -46.62 -5.07
CA GLN A 1062 13.82 -47.61 -4.78
C GLN A 1062 12.71 -47.63 -5.85
N LYS A 1063 12.27 -46.45 -6.32
CA LYS A 1063 11.19 -46.29 -7.32
C LYS A 1063 11.53 -46.90 -8.67
N GLU A 1064 12.78 -46.80 -9.11
CA GLU A 1064 13.26 -47.41 -10.37
C GLU A 1064 13.22 -48.95 -10.33
N GLY A 1065 13.21 -49.58 -9.14
CA GLY A 1065 13.05 -51.03 -8.97
C GLY A 1065 14.20 -51.93 -9.46
N VAL A 1066 15.12 -51.40 -10.27
CA VAL A 1066 16.27 -52.14 -10.85
C VAL A 1066 17.48 -52.25 -9.91
N PHE A 1067 17.47 -51.57 -8.77
CA PHE A 1067 18.59 -51.54 -7.82
C PHE A 1067 18.25 -52.23 -6.49
N THR A 1068 19.14 -53.11 -6.02
CA THR A 1068 19.08 -53.64 -4.65
C THR A 1068 19.69 -52.62 -3.68
N VAL A 1069 18.85 -51.72 -3.18
CA VAL A 1069 19.27 -50.63 -2.28
C VAL A 1069 19.46 -51.12 -0.84
N SER A 1070 20.49 -50.62 -0.16
CA SER A 1070 20.71 -50.80 1.27
C SER A 1070 21.30 -49.53 1.87
N VAL A 1071 20.76 -49.07 2.99
CA VAL A 1071 21.11 -47.76 3.58
C VAL A 1071 22.22 -47.92 4.63
N LEU A 1072 23.07 -46.90 4.73
CA LEU A 1072 24.05 -46.74 5.80
C LEU A 1072 23.63 -45.55 6.66
N SER A 1073 23.49 -45.73 7.97
CA SER A 1073 22.90 -44.77 8.89
C SER A 1073 23.67 -44.76 10.21
N LEU A 1074 23.89 -43.58 10.81
CA LEU A 1074 24.61 -43.45 12.08
C LEU A 1074 23.80 -44.01 13.26
N SER A 1075 24.45 -44.39 14.36
CA SER A 1075 23.77 -44.95 15.53
C SER A 1075 22.97 -43.87 16.28
N SER A 1076 23.41 -42.60 16.20
CA SER A 1076 22.62 -41.42 16.60
C SER A 1076 21.40 -41.10 15.73
N SER A 1077 21.35 -41.59 14.48
CA SER A 1077 20.28 -41.25 13.52
C SER A 1077 18.95 -41.93 13.88
N LYS A 1078 17.93 -41.13 14.23
CA LYS A 1078 16.56 -41.56 14.50
C LYS A 1078 15.77 -41.98 13.23
N SER A 1079 16.34 -41.87 12.03
CA SER A 1079 15.66 -42.12 10.75
C SER A 1079 15.20 -43.58 10.63
N THR A 1080 13.92 -43.79 10.30
CA THR A 1080 13.31 -45.09 10.04
C THR A 1080 13.34 -45.43 8.54
N PHE A 1081 13.33 -46.72 8.22
CA PHE A 1081 13.38 -47.22 6.85
C PHE A 1081 12.39 -48.39 6.67
N PRO A 1082 11.88 -48.65 5.45
CA PRO A 1082 10.99 -49.78 5.19
C PRO A 1082 11.63 -51.13 5.59
N SER A 1083 10.85 -52.05 6.14
CA SER A 1083 11.34 -53.31 6.73
C SER A 1083 11.98 -54.29 5.73
N HIS A 1084 11.80 -54.09 4.43
CA HIS A 1084 12.49 -54.84 3.37
C HIS A 1084 13.86 -54.29 2.98
N ILE A 1085 14.26 -53.14 3.54
CA ILE A 1085 15.51 -52.45 3.21
C ILE A 1085 16.57 -52.79 4.26
N GLN A 1086 17.69 -53.35 3.82
CA GLN A 1086 18.82 -53.60 4.72
C GLN A 1086 19.44 -52.27 5.13
N VAL A 1087 19.34 -51.94 6.42
CA VAL A 1087 20.07 -50.84 7.04
C VAL A 1087 21.35 -51.40 7.69
N TYR A 1088 22.47 -50.72 7.48
CA TYR A 1088 23.70 -50.89 8.26
C TYR A 1088 23.80 -49.70 9.22
N LYS A 1089 23.69 -49.96 10.52
CA LYS A 1089 24.01 -48.97 11.54
C LYS A 1089 25.54 -48.92 11.72
N LEU A 1090 26.10 -47.71 11.69
CA LEU A 1090 27.49 -47.44 12.06
C LEU A 1090 27.54 -46.64 13.35
N ASP A 1091 28.66 -46.71 14.06
CA ASP A 1091 29.01 -45.70 15.06
C ASP A 1091 29.50 -44.39 14.41
N ASP A 1092 29.25 -43.27 15.09
CA ASP A 1092 29.36 -41.90 14.58
C ASP A 1092 30.81 -41.46 14.20
N ASP A 1093 31.84 -42.22 14.62
CA ASP A 1093 33.25 -42.00 14.24
C ASP A 1093 33.67 -42.71 12.93
N TYR A 1094 32.75 -43.45 12.31
CA TYR A 1094 32.93 -44.20 11.06
C TYR A 1094 34.04 -45.27 11.14
N PRO A 1095 33.90 -46.28 12.02
CA PRO A 1095 34.94 -47.29 12.24
C PRO A 1095 35.16 -48.17 11.00
N LEU A 1096 36.43 -48.52 10.77
CA LEU A 1096 36.91 -49.06 9.49
C LEU A 1096 36.32 -50.44 9.17
N ASP A 1097 36.21 -51.31 10.17
CA ASP A 1097 35.70 -52.68 10.05
C ASP A 1097 34.19 -52.71 9.74
N GLN A 1098 33.41 -51.85 10.39
CA GLN A 1098 31.98 -51.71 10.11
C GLN A 1098 31.73 -51.17 8.69
N LEU A 1099 32.49 -50.15 8.26
CA LEU A 1099 32.47 -49.66 6.87
C LEU A 1099 32.83 -50.75 5.86
N VAL A 1100 33.92 -51.50 6.10
CA VAL A 1100 34.33 -52.62 5.22
C VAL A 1100 33.24 -53.68 5.15
N GLY A 1101 32.59 -53.98 6.28
CA GLY A 1101 31.45 -54.91 6.35
C GLY A 1101 30.24 -54.44 5.52
N ALA A 1102 29.88 -53.16 5.60
CA ALA A 1102 28.74 -52.58 4.88
C ALA A 1102 28.98 -52.49 3.36
N PHE A 1103 30.21 -52.18 2.93
CA PHE A 1103 30.54 -51.98 1.50
C PHE A 1103 30.88 -53.27 0.74
N LYS A 1104 31.19 -54.37 1.45
CA LYS A 1104 31.60 -55.63 0.83
C LYS A 1104 30.50 -56.20 -0.07
N GLY A 1105 30.84 -56.39 -1.35
CA GLY A 1105 29.91 -56.91 -2.36
C GLY A 1105 28.93 -55.89 -2.94
N LYS A 1106 29.03 -54.60 -2.59
CA LYS A 1106 28.24 -53.53 -3.23
C LYS A 1106 28.91 -53.12 -4.55
N ASN A 1107 28.14 -52.99 -5.63
CA ASN A 1107 28.68 -52.57 -6.93
C ASN A 1107 28.96 -51.06 -6.99
N ALA A 1108 28.12 -50.27 -6.32
CA ALA A 1108 28.18 -48.82 -6.27
C ALA A 1108 27.97 -48.30 -4.85
N LEU A 1109 28.53 -47.13 -4.54
CA LEU A 1109 28.21 -46.32 -3.37
C LEU A 1109 27.79 -44.92 -3.80
N VAL A 1110 26.76 -44.37 -3.14
CA VAL A 1110 26.35 -42.97 -3.24
C VAL A 1110 26.48 -42.36 -1.86
N SER A 1111 27.31 -41.33 -1.70
CA SER A 1111 27.45 -40.60 -0.45
C SER A 1111 26.46 -39.44 -0.39
N THR A 1112 25.68 -39.37 0.69
CA THR A 1112 24.73 -38.28 0.96
C THR A 1112 25.03 -37.56 2.28
N LEU A 1113 26.28 -37.61 2.75
CA LEU A 1113 26.74 -36.89 3.94
C LEU A 1113 26.81 -35.36 3.68
N PRO A 1114 26.52 -34.52 4.68
CA PRO A 1114 26.65 -33.06 4.55
C PRO A 1114 28.12 -32.63 4.49
N GLY A 1115 28.40 -31.40 4.04
CA GLY A 1115 29.74 -30.96 3.63
C GLY A 1115 30.79 -30.67 4.72
N ARG A 1116 30.70 -31.21 5.94
CA ARG A 1116 31.66 -30.93 7.05
C ARG A 1116 32.61 -32.08 7.49
N PRO A 1117 32.30 -33.39 7.40
CA PRO A 1117 33.21 -34.45 7.84
C PRO A 1117 34.14 -34.91 6.69
N TYR A 1118 35.07 -34.06 6.28
CA TYR A 1118 36.06 -34.34 5.21
C TYR A 1118 36.74 -35.72 5.38
N ALA A 1119 37.27 -35.99 6.58
CA ALA A 1119 37.93 -37.25 6.90
C ALA A 1119 37.01 -38.48 6.77
N GLY A 1120 35.69 -38.32 6.97
CA GLY A 1120 34.69 -39.36 6.76
C GLY A 1120 34.52 -39.71 5.27
N HIS A 1121 34.42 -38.70 4.40
CA HIS A 1121 34.38 -38.91 2.94
C HIS A 1121 35.64 -39.62 2.44
N ILE A 1122 36.82 -39.15 2.84
CA ILE A 1122 38.11 -39.76 2.47
C ILE A 1122 38.16 -41.24 2.90
N ARG A 1123 37.79 -41.53 4.15
CA ARG A 1123 37.71 -42.90 4.68
C ARG A 1123 36.71 -43.76 3.90
N MET A 1124 35.54 -43.24 3.53
CA MET A 1124 34.58 -43.97 2.69
C MET A 1124 35.13 -44.26 1.28
N VAL A 1125 35.90 -43.36 0.67
CA VAL A 1125 36.54 -43.61 -0.63
C VAL A 1125 37.60 -44.72 -0.50
N ASP A 1126 38.47 -44.66 0.50
CA ASP A 1126 39.48 -45.70 0.73
C ASP A 1126 38.86 -47.07 1.04
N VAL A 1127 37.80 -47.11 1.86
CA VAL A 1127 37.09 -48.37 2.15
C VAL A 1127 36.32 -48.88 0.93
N ALA A 1128 35.76 -48.01 0.07
CA ALA A 1128 35.11 -48.44 -1.16
C ALA A 1128 36.11 -49.16 -2.09
N VAL A 1129 37.35 -48.64 -2.21
CA VAL A 1129 38.45 -49.34 -2.91
C VAL A 1129 38.76 -50.67 -2.23
N GLN A 1130 38.96 -50.69 -0.90
CA GLN A 1130 39.32 -51.90 -0.15
C GLN A 1130 38.25 -53.00 -0.21
N ALA A 1131 36.97 -52.63 -0.22
CA ALA A 1131 35.83 -53.53 -0.32
C ALA A 1131 35.53 -54.01 -1.76
N GLY A 1132 36.23 -53.46 -2.76
CA GLY A 1132 36.13 -53.83 -4.17
C GLY A 1132 34.98 -53.18 -4.94
N VAL A 1133 34.36 -52.11 -4.39
CA VAL A 1133 33.30 -51.33 -5.02
C VAL A 1133 33.81 -50.74 -6.35
N LYS A 1134 32.95 -50.67 -7.39
CA LYS A 1134 33.36 -50.25 -8.75
C LYS A 1134 32.91 -48.86 -9.15
N ARG A 1135 31.96 -48.29 -8.40
CA ARG A 1135 31.37 -46.97 -8.66
C ARG A 1135 31.23 -46.17 -7.37
N PHE A 1136 31.69 -44.93 -7.35
CA PHE A 1136 31.51 -43.99 -6.24
C PHE A 1136 30.84 -42.70 -6.73
N ILE A 1137 29.85 -42.20 -6.02
CA ILE A 1137 29.24 -40.88 -6.25
C ILE A 1137 29.42 -40.06 -4.97
N PRO A 1138 30.29 -39.04 -4.95
CA PRO A 1138 30.50 -38.18 -3.78
C PRO A 1138 29.37 -37.16 -3.60
N SER A 1139 29.22 -36.67 -2.37
CA SER A 1139 28.33 -35.54 -2.04
C SER A 1139 28.96 -34.20 -2.49
N GLU A 1140 28.68 -33.83 -3.75
CA GLU A 1140 29.23 -32.64 -4.43
C GLU A 1140 28.17 -31.55 -4.65
N TYR A 1141 27.32 -31.39 -3.63
CA TYR A 1141 26.30 -30.35 -3.56
C TYR A 1141 26.93 -28.95 -3.51
N GLY A 1142 26.27 -27.98 -4.14
CA GLY A 1142 26.57 -26.55 -4.13
C GLY A 1142 27.43 -26.08 -5.31
N ASN A 1143 28.56 -26.74 -5.58
CA ASN A 1143 29.73 -26.04 -6.12
C ASN A 1143 30.39 -26.69 -7.33
N ASN A 1144 30.95 -25.86 -8.21
CA ASN A 1144 31.88 -26.28 -9.24
C ASN A 1144 33.30 -26.43 -8.64
N THR A 1145 33.78 -27.66 -8.49
CA THR A 1145 35.15 -27.97 -8.02
C THR A 1145 36.18 -28.08 -9.15
N CYS A 1146 35.82 -27.65 -10.37
CA CYS A 1146 36.74 -27.51 -11.51
C CYS A 1146 37.03 -26.02 -11.80
N ALA A 1147 38.29 -25.71 -12.14
CA ALA A 1147 38.80 -24.35 -12.37
C ALA A 1147 38.79 -23.40 -11.15
N GLY A 1148 39.43 -23.83 -10.04
CA GLY A 1148 39.91 -22.93 -8.97
C GLY A 1148 38.86 -22.29 -8.05
N ALA A 1149 37.56 -22.32 -8.38
CA ALA A 1149 36.52 -21.67 -7.57
C ALA A 1149 36.43 -22.20 -6.12
N ALA A 1150 36.82 -23.45 -5.87
CA ALA A 1150 36.90 -24.05 -4.54
C ALA A 1150 38.20 -23.74 -3.77
N GLU A 1151 39.17 -23.06 -4.40
CA GLU A 1151 40.39 -22.52 -3.79
C GLU A 1151 40.21 -21.05 -3.37
N GLN A 1152 39.07 -20.43 -3.75
CA GLN A 1152 38.71 -19.04 -3.44
C GLN A 1152 37.64 -18.91 -2.35
N VAL A 1153 37.19 -20.04 -1.78
CA VAL A 1153 36.19 -20.11 -0.69
C VAL A 1153 36.53 -21.30 0.22
N ASP A 1154 37.12 -21.04 1.38
CA ASP A 1154 37.64 -22.08 2.30
C ASP A 1154 36.65 -23.19 2.64
N LEU A 1155 35.36 -22.83 2.81
CA LEU A 1155 34.27 -23.76 3.11
C LEU A 1155 34.14 -24.90 2.08
N TYR A 1156 34.69 -24.73 0.88
CA TYR A 1156 34.61 -25.68 -0.23
C TYR A 1156 35.95 -26.34 -0.60
N ALA A 1157 37.06 -25.90 0.00
CA ALA A 1157 38.39 -26.46 -0.25
C ALA A 1157 38.45 -27.97 0.07
N ASP A 1158 37.75 -28.42 1.12
CA ASP A 1158 37.67 -29.84 1.49
C ASP A 1158 36.95 -30.70 0.44
N LYS A 1159 35.99 -30.15 -0.32
CA LYS A 1159 35.38 -30.87 -1.46
C LYS A 1159 36.36 -31.03 -2.62
N ALA A 1160 37.13 -30.00 -2.95
CA ALA A 1160 38.19 -30.11 -3.95
C ALA A 1160 39.26 -31.17 -3.54
N LYS A 1161 39.55 -31.29 -2.24
CA LYS A 1161 40.41 -32.36 -1.70
C LYS A 1161 39.78 -33.76 -1.86
N ILE A 1162 38.47 -33.93 -1.63
CA ILE A 1162 37.75 -35.20 -1.87
C ILE A 1162 37.81 -35.61 -3.36
N ILE A 1163 37.58 -34.67 -4.28
CA ILE A 1163 37.70 -34.92 -5.72
C ILE A 1163 39.14 -35.27 -6.12
N THR A 1164 40.13 -34.60 -5.52
CA THR A 1164 41.55 -34.91 -5.75
C THR A 1164 41.91 -36.30 -5.24
N HIS A 1165 41.37 -36.72 -4.08
CA HIS A 1165 41.53 -38.08 -3.57
C HIS A 1165 40.88 -39.11 -4.48
N LEU A 1166 39.65 -38.88 -4.94
CA LEU A 1166 38.95 -39.77 -5.90
C LEU A 1166 39.75 -39.97 -7.19
N LYS A 1167 40.27 -38.89 -7.77
CA LYS A 1167 41.19 -38.94 -8.93
C LYS A 1167 42.42 -39.81 -8.64
N SER A 1168 43.01 -39.70 -7.45
CA SER A 1168 44.16 -40.53 -7.05
C SER A 1168 43.87 -42.04 -7.00
N LYS A 1169 42.59 -42.46 -6.91
CA LYS A 1169 42.16 -43.86 -6.85
C LYS A 1169 41.69 -44.44 -8.19
N GLU A 1170 41.59 -43.67 -9.27
CA GLU A 1170 41.09 -44.16 -10.57
C GLU A 1170 41.91 -45.36 -11.09
N ASN A 1171 43.23 -45.35 -10.83
CA ASN A 1171 44.15 -46.44 -11.15
C ASN A 1171 43.85 -47.78 -10.43
N THR A 1172 43.02 -47.79 -9.38
CA THR A 1172 42.56 -49.00 -8.69
C THR A 1172 41.38 -49.68 -9.39
N GLY A 1173 40.83 -49.05 -10.43
CA GLY A 1173 39.60 -49.50 -11.11
C GLY A 1173 38.31 -49.07 -10.41
N LEU A 1174 38.38 -48.15 -9.43
CA LEU A 1174 37.23 -47.41 -8.93
C LEU A 1174 36.89 -46.30 -9.93
N THR A 1175 35.67 -46.31 -10.48
CA THR A 1175 35.16 -45.20 -11.29
C THR A 1175 34.29 -44.29 -10.43
N TRP A 1176 34.24 -43.00 -10.73
CA TRP A 1176 33.39 -42.06 -10.01
C TRP A 1176 32.73 -41.03 -10.93
N THR A 1177 31.72 -40.33 -10.42
CA THR A 1177 31.14 -39.13 -11.05
C THR A 1177 30.62 -38.23 -9.94
N ALA A 1178 31.17 -37.02 -9.85
CA ALA A 1178 30.54 -35.92 -9.12
C ALA A 1178 29.39 -35.35 -9.95
N ILE A 1179 28.35 -34.87 -9.27
CA ILE A 1179 27.21 -34.20 -9.90
C ILE A 1179 27.08 -32.83 -9.22
N HIS A 1180 27.51 -31.77 -9.90
CA HIS A 1180 27.50 -30.41 -9.38
C HIS A 1180 26.07 -29.90 -9.22
N THR A 1181 25.51 -30.13 -8.03
CA THR A 1181 24.09 -29.95 -7.70
C THR A 1181 23.95 -28.75 -6.77
N GLY A 1182 23.88 -27.56 -7.35
CA GLY A 1182 23.49 -26.37 -6.60
C GLY A 1182 22.04 -26.48 -6.13
N GLN A 1183 21.68 -25.79 -5.06
CA GLN A 1183 20.27 -25.60 -4.66
C GLN A 1183 19.45 -24.99 -5.81
N PHE A 1184 20.10 -24.19 -6.66
CA PHE A 1184 19.62 -23.64 -7.92
C PHE A 1184 19.50 -24.66 -9.08
N PHE A 1185 20.19 -25.80 -9.03
CA PHE A 1185 20.18 -26.82 -10.09
C PHE A 1185 18.97 -27.76 -9.97
N ASP A 1186 18.69 -28.25 -8.76
CA ASP A 1186 17.51 -29.09 -8.53
C ASP A 1186 16.23 -28.27 -8.74
N TRP A 1187 16.17 -27.06 -8.17
CA TRP A 1187 15.14 -26.05 -8.48
C TRP A 1187 15.12 -25.68 -9.99
N GLY A 1188 16.25 -25.78 -10.67
CA GLY A 1188 16.40 -25.54 -12.12
C GLY A 1188 15.88 -26.65 -13.02
N MET A 1189 15.89 -27.89 -12.55
CA MET A 1189 15.24 -29.02 -13.23
C MET A 1189 13.75 -29.09 -12.90
N GLU A 1190 13.34 -28.80 -11.65
CA GLU A 1190 11.94 -28.88 -11.22
C GLU A 1190 11.09 -27.70 -11.68
N SER A 1191 11.64 -26.48 -11.68
CA SER A 1191 10.94 -25.25 -12.09
C SER A 1191 11.39 -24.69 -13.44
N GLY A 1192 12.06 -25.52 -14.26
CA GLY A 1192 12.31 -25.31 -15.69
C GLY A 1192 13.26 -24.17 -16.10
N TRP A 1193 13.60 -23.23 -15.22
CA TRP A 1193 14.29 -21.97 -15.57
C TRP A 1193 15.71 -22.11 -16.13
N LEU A 1194 16.29 -23.32 -16.10
CA LEU A 1194 17.57 -23.64 -16.76
C LEU A 1194 17.39 -24.35 -18.11
N ASN A 1195 16.15 -24.44 -18.63
CA ASN A 1195 15.77 -25.06 -19.90
C ASN A 1195 16.29 -26.50 -20.10
N TYR A 1196 16.18 -27.31 -19.05
CA TYR A 1196 16.32 -28.77 -19.11
C TYR A 1196 14.97 -29.42 -19.48
N CYS A 1197 14.82 -29.88 -20.72
CA CYS A 1197 13.68 -30.68 -21.15
C CYS A 1197 13.95 -32.16 -20.84
N LEU A 1198 13.47 -32.64 -19.69
CA LEU A 1198 13.71 -34.01 -19.20
C LEU A 1198 13.08 -35.08 -20.12
N ASP A 1199 11.79 -34.92 -20.48
CA ASP A 1199 11.08 -35.87 -21.36
C ASP A 1199 11.70 -35.97 -22.75
N GLY A 1200 12.21 -34.85 -23.27
CA GLY A 1200 12.93 -34.78 -24.54
C GLY A 1200 14.43 -35.09 -24.44
N ARG A 1201 14.98 -35.27 -23.23
CA ARG A 1201 16.42 -35.40 -22.93
C ARG A 1201 17.29 -34.34 -23.60
N ARG A 1202 16.88 -33.07 -23.55
CA ARG A 1202 17.59 -31.92 -24.14
C ARG A 1202 17.89 -30.85 -23.10
N VAL A 1203 18.98 -30.11 -23.30
CA VAL A 1203 19.25 -28.83 -22.65
C VAL A 1203 19.60 -27.80 -23.71
N THR A 1204 19.12 -26.57 -23.55
CA THR A 1204 19.51 -25.44 -24.39
C THR A 1204 20.71 -24.73 -23.73
N ILE A 1205 21.87 -24.75 -24.38
CA ILE A 1205 23.06 -24.03 -23.90
C ILE A 1205 23.12 -22.68 -24.63
N TYR A 1206 22.85 -21.60 -23.91
CA TYR A 1206 22.80 -20.22 -24.43
C TYR A 1206 24.16 -19.59 -24.72
N ASN A 1207 25.23 -20.40 -24.79
CA ASN A 1207 26.57 -19.96 -25.19
C ASN A 1207 27.22 -21.02 -26.11
N SER A 1208 28.42 -20.73 -26.62
CA SER A 1208 29.16 -21.58 -27.57
C SER A 1208 29.68 -22.92 -27.00
N GLY A 1209 29.17 -23.40 -25.87
CA GLY A 1209 29.52 -24.67 -25.21
C GLY A 1209 30.91 -24.71 -24.56
N ASN A 1210 31.64 -23.59 -24.62
CA ASN A 1210 33.06 -23.48 -24.26
C ASN A 1210 33.38 -22.23 -23.42
N LYS A 1211 32.36 -21.54 -22.89
CA LYS A 1211 32.51 -20.46 -21.90
C LYS A 1211 31.93 -20.89 -20.56
N PRO A 1212 32.60 -20.62 -19.42
CA PRO A 1212 32.04 -20.88 -18.10
C PRO A 1212 30.79 -20.03 -17.84
N TRP A 1213 29.92 -20.53 -16.98
CA TRP A 1213 28.65 -19.91 -16.57
C TRP A 1213 28.42 -20.22 -15.08
N SER A 1214 27.75 -19.31 -14.37
CA SER A 1214 27.50 -19.40 -12.92
C SER A 1214 26.17 -18.72 -12.57
N THR A 1215 25.50 -19.21 -11.54
CA THR A 1215 24.21 -18.67 -11.04
C THR A 1215 24.34 -17.94 -9.69
N SER A 1216 25.55 -17.74 -9.17
CA SER A 1216 25.76 -17.08 -7.87
C SER A 1216 25.86 -15.56 -7.98
N THR A 1217 25.38 -14.84 -6.97
CA THR A 1217 25.38 -13.37 -6.87
C THR A 1217 26.76 -12.75 -6.63
N LEU A 1218 27.84 -13.54 -6.62
CA LEU A 1218 29.25 -13.10 -6.55
C LEU A 1218 29.75 -12.47 -7.87
N GLY A 1219 28.85 -11.82 -8.62
CA GLY A 1219 29.05 -11.26 -9.95
C GLY A 1219 29.86 -9.95 -9.99
N ARG A 1220 31.07 -9.95 -9.44
CA ARG A 1220 32.07 -8.87 -9.65
C ARG A 1220 33.48 -9.42 -9.85
N GLN A 1221 33.69 -10.15 -10.95
CA GLN A 1221 35.04 -10.33 -11.50
C GLN A 1221 35.45 -9.11 -12.33
N SER A 1222 36.73 -8.73 -12.25
CA SER A 1222 37.38 -7.86 -13.23
C SER A 1222 37.99 -8.73 -14.35
N PRO A 1223 38.15 -8.25 -15.60
CA PRO A 1223 38.34 -9.14 -16.74
C PRO A 1223 39.78 -9.66 -16.89
N ILE A 1224 39.94 -10.98 -16.78
CA ILE A 1224 41.16 -11.67 -17.23
C ILE A 1224 41.04 -11.91 -18.74
N LYS A 1225 42.01 -11.40 -19.52
CA LYS A 1225 42.19 -11.77 -20.93
C LYS A 1225 42.81 -13.17 -21.04
N ALA A 1226 42.46 -13.87 -22.13
CA ALA A 1226 43.15 -15.07 -22.58
C ALA A 1226 44.58 -14.77 -23.07
#